data_AF-A0A8H6F5H1-F1
#
_entry.id   AF-A0A8H6F5H1-F1
#
_cell.length_a   1.000
_cell.length_b   1.000
_cell.length_c   1.000
_cell.angle_alpha   90.00
_cell.angle_beta   90.00
_cell.angle_gamma   90.00
#
_symmetry.space_group_name_H-M   'P 1'
#
loop_
_entity.id
_entity.type
_entity.pdbx_description
1 polymer ?
#
loop_
_entity_poly.entity_id
_entity_poly.type
_entity_poly.pdbx_seq_one_letter_code
_entity_poly.pdbx_strand_id
1 'polypeptide(L)'
;MPSLDDILKPVAEAVKNGKKVTFFNGAGISTGAGIPDFRSPDTGLYANLAKLNLPFAEAVFDIDFFKENPKPFYTLAEELYPGNFAPTKFHHFIKLLQDQDSLKRVYTQNIDTLERLAGVEDKYIVEAHGSFASNHCVDCHKEMTTETLKTYMKDKKIPSCQHCEGYVKPDIVFFGEGLPVKFFDLWEDDCEDVEVAIVAGTSLTVFPFASLPGEVNKKCLRVLVNKEKVGTFKHEPRKSDIIALHDCDIVAERLCTLLGLDDKLNEVYEKEKIKYSKAETKEIKMHEIEDKLKEEAHLKEDKHTLKVVVEMALASQLSVTDDSAYGFITTNAEIVSKKRKLAQNDDRFEVVMSVYSPKADSMDVGVSVLKLKTLELTLMSFCDSSTFVRTVNQIQVYEPTSIILPEAQSHSQIEKLKYIIHSNISDKVRERFMKAKAFNAFDGMNSLKLYTDINESTLGQVISNRKLSLAAANACIDYCVSTKMFRVTNKIRLKYCMCENTMLIDTCTVRDLELVDSLSETGTTLYSFLNCCLTKMGMRILRTSILQPSTHENSIILRSESVQELINDEDALISIRSSLKHTCDLEKVFSTFLEPRGLLSQEQEINNIILLKTVLQNTFVIRKSIQNVSSHLLVQVKQILEHENVQHLLAIINEYIRNDCQWANNSTELANQRANAVKSGVNGLLDVSRRIRETLLEEVSELVAKLSEELEIFMEYRVKKRKTIECTTIELMKQSSRYNDIVSEITTLNSTIIHDMYTSINSYTPILLMVSEAIGTLDLLCSFAYFTSLQKDSYTCPEFAKEVTIMRSLHPILGGNNSNFVANNYSCNHELSRIHVITGANMSGKSVYLRQIAYLVIMAQMGCFVPAEYARMRIFNSLYSRISSDNVDINASSFSKEMSETAVILNDSDGDSLILIDELGRGSSLTDGFSICLAILEDLICKEATVITTTHFRDIAQVLANKSCVVTAHMQTVETNGQLEMKYNLVLGRNDIVGYGIRFAEVSNLLPQELIEDSKVVANILRSRKPVHGDKELKLLSRRRKLVLELYFALNYIPN
;
A
#
# COMPACT_ATOMS: atom_id res chain seq x y z
N MET A 1 27.18 -42.84 -25.35
CA MET A 1 27.07 -41.50 -24.74
C MET A 1 28.45 -40.86 -24.77
N PRO A 2 28.57 -39.55 -25.03
CA PRO A 2 29.86 -38.86 -24.94
C PRO A 2 30.46 -39.05 -23.53
N SER A 3 31.79 -39.17 -23.44
CA SER A 3 32.46 -39.26 -22.14
C SER A 3 32.34 -37.93 -21.38
N LEU A 4 32.51 -37.95 -20.05
CA LEU A 4 32.48 -36.72 -19.26
C LEU A 4 33.54 -35.70 -19.74
N ASP A 5 34.70 -36.20 -20.18
CA ASP A 5 35.77 -35.37 -20.75
C ASP A 5 35.33 -34.73 -22.07
N ASP A 6 34.61 -35.45 -22.94
CA ASP A 6 34.05 -34.89 -24.18
C ASP A 6 33.00 -33.81 -23.91
N ILE A 7 32.19 -33.97 -22.85
CA ILE A 7 31.16 -33.00 -22.44
C ILE A 7 31.80 -31.71 -21.91
N LEU A 8 32.88 -31.82 -21.14
CA LEU A 8 33.53 -30.70 -20.46
C LEU A 8 34.59 -29.99 -21.32
N LYS A 9 35.08 -30.62 -22.39
CA LYS A 9 36.10 -30.07 -23.28
C LYS A 9 35.81 -28.65 -23.80
N PRO A 10 34.58 -28.29 -24.23
CA PRO A 10 34.29 -26.93 -24.68
C PRO A 10 34.44 -25.87 -23.57
N VAL A 11 34.21 -26.26 -22.31
CA VAL A 11 34.39 -25.38 -21.14
C VAL A 11 35.88 -25.13 -20.91
N ALA A 12 36.70 -26.18 -20.94
CA ALA A 12 38.14 -26.05 -20.79
C ALA A 12 38.78 -25.22 -21.93
N GLU A 13 38.31 -25.39 -23.16
CA GLU A 13 38.76 -24.58 -24.30
C GLU A 13 38.35 -23.10 -24.15
N ALA A 14 37.13 -22.83 -23.68
CA ALA A 14 36.67 -21.47 -23.40
C ALA A 14 37.58 -20.75 -22.38
N VAL A 15 37.90 -21.43 -21.27
CA VAL A 15 38.79 -20.89 -20.23
C VAL A 15 40.22 -20.70 -20.75
N LYS A 16 40.77 -21.68 -21.49
CA LYS A 16 42.10 -21.54 -22.12
C LYS A 16 42.18 -20.39 -23.13
N ASN A 17 41.08 -20.04 -23.76
CA ASN A 17 40.96 -18.90 -24.67
C ASN A 17 40.77 -17.56 -23.94
N GLY A 18 40.89 -17.53 -22.61
CA GLY A 18 40.86 -16.31 -21.79
C GLY A 18 39.47 -15.87 -21.34
N LYS A 19 38.43 -16.69 -21.55
CA LYS A 19 37.09 -16.35 -21.07
C LYS A 19 37.00 -16.48 -19.56
N LYS A 20 36.36 -15.51 -18.91
CA LYS A 20 36.17 -15.55 -17.45
C LYS A 20 34.93 -16.35 -17.06
N VAL A 21 35.03 -17.05 -15.93
CA VAL A 21 33.99 -17.93 -15.40
C VAL A 21 33.23 -17.24 -14.28
N THR A 22 31.90 -17.28 -14.37
CA THR A 22 30.98 -16.91 -13.29
C THR A 22 30.32 -18.16 -12.73
N PHE A 23 30.38 -18.32 -11.42
CA PHE A 23 29.78 -19.46 -10.71
C PHE A 23 28.44 -19.09 -10.09
N PHE A 24 27.48 -20.02 -10.18
CA PHE A 24 26.20 -19.98 -9.46
C PHE A 24 26.09 -21.24 -8.61
N ASN A 25 26.46 -21.12 -7.34
CA ASN A 25 26.66 -22.25 -6.45
C ASN A 25 25.51 -22.42 -5.47
N GLY A 26 25.18 -23.68 -5.17
CA GLY A 26 24.33 -24.07 -4.05
C GLY A 26 24.97 -25.16 -3.19
N ALA A 27 24.24 -25.62 -2.17
CA ALA A 27 24.81 -26.44 -1.10
C ALA A 27 25.40 -27.78 -1.58
N GLY A 28 25.02 -28.25 -2.77
CA GLY A 28 25.57 -29.46 -3.39
C GLY A 28 27.09 -29.45 -3.55
N ILE A 29 27.73 -28.28 -3.71
CA ILE A 29 29.21 -28.19 -3.80
C ILE A 29 29.91 -28.46 -2.47
N SER A 30 29.19 -28.30 -1.35
CA SER A 30 29.68 -28.47 0.03
C SER A 30 29.43 -29.88 0.57
N THR A 31 28.64 -30.71 -0.13
CA THR A 31 28.28 -32.07 0.33
C THR A 31 29.49 -32.99 0.56
N GLY A 32 30.54 -32.86 -0.24
CA GLY A 32 31.80 -33.59 -0.06
C GLY A 32 32.57 -33.23 1.22
N ALA A 33 32.25 -32.09 1.86
CA ALA A 33 32.83 -31.66 3.13
C ALA A 33 32.09 -32.23 4.36
N GLY A 34 31.01 -32.99 4.16
CA GLY A 34 30.16 -33.49 5.24
C GLY A 34 29.04 -32.53 5.66
N ILE A 35 28.86 -31.41 4.94
CA ILE A 35 27.72 -30.51 5.13
C ILE A 35 26.53 -31.05 4.31
N PRO A 36 25.42 -31.47 4.95
CA PRO A 36 24.27 -31.94 4.21
C PRO A 36 23.70 -30.81 3.33
N ASP A 37 23.23 -31.14 2.14
CA ASP A 37 22.45 -30.17 1.38
C ASP A 37 21.10 -29.92 2.07
N PHE A 38 20.33 -28.95 1.61
CA PHE A 38 19.08 -28.62 2.29
C PHE A 38 17.93 -29.59 1.97
N ARG A 39 17.96 -30.32 0.85
CA ARG A 39 16.73 -30.87 0.24
C ARG A 39 16.80 -32.32 -0.24
N SER A 40 17.97 -32.95 -0.24
CA SER A 40 18.08 -34.34 -0.67
C SER A 40 17.20 -35.24 0.20
N PRO A 41 16.49 -36.22 -0.40
CA PRO A 41 15.74 -37.21 0.36
C PRO A 41 16.66 -37.92 1.37
N ASP A 42 16.17 -38.13 2.59
CA ASP A 42 16.83 -38.83 3.71
C ASP A 42 18.13 -38.22 4.28
N THR A 43 18.82 -37.38 3.51
CA THR A 43 20.14 -36.81 3.86
C THR A 43 20.12 -35.29 3.99
N GLY A 44 19.14 -34.61 3.39
CA GLY A 44 19.02 -33.17 3.40
C GLY A 44 18.54 -32.59 4.72
N LEU A 45 18.99 -31.38 5.05
CA LEU A 45 18.66 -30.67 6.28
C LEU A 45 17.14 -30.56 6.49
N TYR A 46 16.38 -30.12 5.49
CA TYR A 46 14.92 -29.98 5.59
C TYR A 46 14.20 -31.32 5.68
N ALA A 47 14.69 -32.36 5.00
CA ALA A 47 14.12 -33.71 5.10
C ALA A 47 14.28 -34.29 6.53
N ASN A 48 15.36 -33.93 7.22
CA ASN A 48 15.61 -34.32 8.61
C ASN A 48 14.88 -33.40 9.62
N LEU A 49 14.82 -32.09 9.35
CA LEU A 49 14.08 -31.11 10.17
C LEU A 49 12.55 -31.28 10.06
N ALA A 50 12.02 -31.83 8.96
CA ALA A 50 10.60 -32.13 8.81
C ALA A 50 10.08 -33.13 9.87
N LYS A 51 10.96 -33.90 10.50
CA LYS A 51 10.64 -34.81 11.61
C LYS A 51 10.48 -34.10 12.97
N LEU A 52 10.82 -32.81 13.05
CA LEU A 52 10.77 -31.98 14.26
C LEU A 52 9.49 -31.14 14.35
N ASN A 53 8.37 -31.57 13.72
CA ASN A 53 7.04 -30.96 13.86
C ASN A 53 6.99 -29.42 13.65
N LEU A 54 7.96 -28.85 12.92
CA LEU A 54 7.94 -27.47 12.49
C LEU A 54 6.76 -27.25 11.53
N PRO A 55 6.15 -26.05 11.48
CA PRO A 55 4.98 -25.79 10.62
C PRO A 55 5.26 -26.09 9.14
N PHE A 56 6.52 -25.95 8.73
CA PHE A 56 7.12 -26.45 7.51
C PHE A 56 8.64 -26.53 7.74
N ALA A 57 9.37 -27.32 6.93
CA ALA A 57 10.77 -27.62 7.20
C ALA A 57 11.70 -26.39 7.14
N GLU A 58 11.32 -25.38 6.37
CA GLU A 58 12.05 -24.12 6.20
C GLU A 58 11.82 -23.11 7.35
N ALA A 59 10.88 -23.35 8.26
CA ALA A 59 10.45 -22.38 9.28
C ALA A 59 11.58 -21.94 10.23
N VAL A 60 12.61 -22.76 10.42
CA VAL A 60 13.80 -22.39 11.23
C VAL A 60 14.52 -21.16 10.68
N PHE A 61 14.40 -20.93 9.37
CA PHE A 61 14.96 -19.78 8.67
C PHE A 61 13.86 -18.79 8.24
N ASP A 62 12.70 -18.76 8.88
CA ASP A 62 11.64 -17.77 8.64
C ASP A 62 11.72 -16.64 9.68
N ILE A 63 11.66 -15.38 9.24
CA ILE A 63 11.89 -14.22 10.11
C ILE A 63 10.77 -14.02 11.13
N ASP A 64 9.53 -14.32 10.77
CA ASP A 64 8.40 -14.19 11.67
C ASP A 64 8.43 -15.31 12.70
N PHE A 65 8.76 -16.54 12.27
CA PHE A 65 8.99 -17.66 13.18
C PHE A 65 10.17 -17.38 14.14
N PHE A 66 11.26 -16.78 13.67
CA PHE A 66 12.41 -16.43 14.49
C PHE A 66 12.06 -15.39 15.57
N LYS A 67 11.26 -14.38 15.23
CA LYS A 67 10.79 -13.38 16.20
C LYS A 67 9.92 -14.00 17.28
N GLU A 68 9.09 -14.99 16.94
CA GLU A 68 8.24 -15.70 17.89
C GLU A 68 8.98 -16.73 18.73
N ASN A 69 9.91 -17.48 18.13
CA ASN A 69 10.66 -18.56 18.76
C ASN A 69 12.07 -18.70 18.16
N PRO A 70 13.06 -17.91 18.62
CA PRO A 70 14.42 -17.94 18.05
C PRO A 70 15.24 -19.16 18.46
N LYS A 71 14.77 -19.95 19.43
CA LYS A 71 15.53 -21.08 20.00
C LYS A 71 15.93 -22.16 18.99
N PRO A 72 15.02 -22.68 18.12
CA PRO A 72 15.38 -23.75 17.18
C PRO A 72 16.50 -23.34 16.22
N PHE A 73 16.50 -22.08 15.76
CA PHE A 73 17.58 -21.55 14.95
C PHE A 73 18.90 -21.56 15.70
N TYR A 74 18.92 -21.10 16.96
CA TYR A 74 20.16 -21.06 17.74
C TYR A 74 20.72 -22.44 18.10
N THR A 75 19.85 -23.42 18.32
CA THR A 75 20.26 -24.82 18.51
C THR A 75 20.90 -25.39 17.24
N LEU A 76 20.38 -25.03 16.06
CA LEU A 76 20.92 -25.46 14.77
C LEU A 76 22.19 -24.68 14.38
N ALA A 77 22.23 -23.37 14.69
CA ALA A 77 23.32 -22.48 14.32
C ALA A 77 24.64 -22.82 15.03
N GLU A 78 24.60 -23.47 16.19
CA GLU A 78 25.81 -23.98 16.87
C GLU A 78 26.54 -25.04 16.02
N GLU A 79 25.79 -25.84 15.27
CA GLU A 79 26.35 -26.92 14.44
C GLU A 79 26.75 -26.46 13.04
N LEU A 80 26.03 -25.48 12.49
CA LEU A 80 26.30 -24.86 11.19
C LEU A 80 27.40 -23.80 11.23
N TYR A 81 27.91 -23.45 12.42
CA TYR A 81 28.87 -22.36 12.57
C TYR A 81 30.20 -22.66 11.83
N PRO A 82 30.76 -21.72 11.06
CA PRO A 82 31.99 -21.94 10.30
C PRO A 82 33.21 -22.30 11.17
N GLY A 83 33.99 -23.29 10.72
CA GLY A 83 35.24 -23.71 11.36
C GLY A 83 35.40 -25.22 11.59
N ASN A 84 34.33 -26.00 11.42
CA ASN A 84 34.33 -27.45 11.64
C ASN A 84 34.56 -28.28 10.37
N PHE A 85 34.47 -27.67 9.18
CA PHE A 85 34.52 -28.35 7.89
C PHE A 85 35.66 -27.83 7.02
N ALA A 86 36.25 -28.74 6.23
CA ALA A 86 37.29 -28.40 5.26
C ALA A 86 36.67 -28.14 3.87
N PRO A 87 37.19 -27.18 3.08
CA PRO A 87 36.70 -26.95 1.72
C PRO A 87 36.82 -28.19 0.82
N THR A 88 35.89 -28.33 -0.13
CA THR A 88 35.90 -29.45 -1.11
C THR A 88 36.84 -29.17 -2.28
N LYS A 89 37.07 -30.18 -3.13
CA LYS A 89 37.88 -30.01 -4.36
C LYS A 89 37.24 -28.98 -5.29
N PHE A 90 35.91 -28.88 -5.33
CA PHE A 90 35.21 -27.85 -6.09
C PHE A 90 35.53 -26.43 -5.60
N HIS A 91 35.63 -26.20 -4.29
CA HIS A 91 36.02 -24.90 -3.74
C HIS A 91 37.46 -24.53 -4.13
N HIS A 92 38.38 -25.49 -4.07
CA HIS A 92 39.76 -25.26 -4.52
C HIS A 92 39.85 -25.06 -6.03
N PHE A 93 38.98 -25.67 -6.83
CA PHE A 93 38.91 -25.39 -8.26
C PHE A 93 38.55 -23.92 -8.54
N ILE A 94 37.57 -23.36 -7.82
CA ILE A 94 37.24 -21.93 -7.91
C ILE A 94 38.45 -21.07 -7.54
N LYS A 95 39.16 -21.42 -6.47
CA LYS A 95 40.40 -20.74 -6.07
C LYS A 95 41.49 -20.81 -7.15
N LEU A 96 41.69 -21.96 -7.77
CA LEU A 96 42.69 -22.11 -8.84
C LEU A 96 42.34 -21.25 -10.07
N LEU A 97 41.04 -21.10 -10.41
CA LEU A 97 40.63 -20.18 -11.46
C LEU A 97 40.87 -18.72 -11.09
N GLN A 98 40.71 -18.35 -9.81
CA GLN A 98 41.13 -17.03 -9.33
C GLN A 98 42.63 -16.82 -9.53
N ASP A 99 43.45 -17.80 -9.16
CA ASP A 99 44.92 -17.72 -9.27
C ASP A 99 45.40 -17.69 -10.74
N GLN A 100 44.56 -18.08 -11.69
CA GLN A 100 44.79 -17.98 -13.13
C GLN A 100 44.09 -16.75 -13.77
N ASP A 101 43.57 -15.80 -12.98
CA ASP A 101 42.75 -14.65 -13.44
C ASP A 101 41.58 -15.02 -14.36
N SER A 102 41.09 -16.25 -14.25
CA SER A 102 40.00 -16.82 -15.04
C SER A 102 38.66 -16.77 -14.31
N LEU A 103 38.61 -16.25 -13.07
CA LEU A 103 37.40 -16.07 -12.28
C LEU A 103 36.84 -14.65 -12.42
N LYS A 104 35.56 -14.51 -12.78
CA LYS A 104 34.84 -13.22 -12.78
C LYS A 104 34.11 -13.00 -11.46
N ARG A 105 33.22 -13.94 -11.08
CA ARG A 105 32.40 -13.84 -9.86
C ARG A 105 31.93 -15.21 -9.39
N VAL A 106 31.64 -15.30 -8.09
CA VAL A 106 30.99 -16.44 -7.44
C VAL A 106 29.72 -15.94 -6.76
N TYR A 107 28.58 -16.21 -7.36
CA TYR A 107 27.27 -16.05 -6.72
C TYR A 107 26.96 -17.35 -5.98
N THR A 108 26.85 -17.28 -4.66
CA THR A 108 26.63 -18.47 -3.83
C THR A 108 25.36 -18.33 -2.98
N GLN A 109 24.59 -19.41 -2.92
CA GLN A 109 23.46 -19.57 -1.99
C GLN A 109 23.92 -20.11 -0.63
N ASN A 110 25.19 -20.48 -0.50
CA ASN A 110 25.75 -21.13 0.67
C ASN A 110 26.07 -20.10 1.75
N ILE A 111 25.80 -20.48 3.00
CA ILE A 111 26.09 -19.67 4.20
C ILE A 111 27.33 -20.19 4.96
N ASP A 112 27.95 -21.28 4.47
CA ASP A 112 29.01 -22.05 5.15
C ASP A 112 30.40 -21.38 5.10
N THR A 113 30.60 -20.38 4.23
CA THR A 113 31.84 -19.63 4.01
C THR A 113 33.04 -20.44 3.50
N LEU A 114 32.82 -21.65 2.96
CA LEU A 114 33.90 -22.53 2.48
C LEU A 114 34.68 -21.93 1.29
N GLU A 115 34.06 -21.09 0.45
CA GLU A 115 34.76 -20.37 -0.62
C GLU A 115 35.86 -19.45 -0.07
N ARG A 116 35.54 -18.72 1.01
CA ARG A 116 36.48 -17.83 1.69
C ARG A 116 37.58 -18.63 2.39
N LEU A 117 37.24 -19.76 3.00
CA LEU A 117 38.22 -20.67 3.62
C LEU A 117 39.18 -21.28 2.61
N ALA A 118 38.71 -21.59 1.39
CA ALA A 118 39.56 -22.03 0.28
C ALA A 118 40.47 -20.90 -0.27
N GLY A 119 40.33 -19.66 0.21
CA GLY A 119 41.17 -18.52 -0.15
C GLY A 119 40.67 -17.69 -1.32
N VAL A 120 39.38 -17.80 -1.69
CA VAL A 120 38.75 -16.90 -2.67
C VAL A 120 38.56 -15.52 -2.02
N GLU A 121 38.95 -14.45 -2.72
CA GLU A 121 38.88 -13.08 -2.18
C GLU A 121 37.45 -12.54 -2.16
N ASP A 122 37.08 -11.79 -1.11
CA ASP A 122 35.74 -11.22 -0.88
C ASP A 122 35.16 -10.40 -2.05
N LYS A 123 36.02 -9.80 -2.88
CA LYS A 123 35.60 -9.04 -4.07
C LYS A 123 34.95 -9.92 -5.14
N TYR A 124 35.29 -11.20 -5.19
CA TYR A 124 34.73 -12.16 -6.12
C TYR A 124 33.45 -12.83 -5.59
N ILE A 125 33.20 -12.78 -4.28
CA ILE A 125 32.11 -13.52 -3.64
C ILE A 125 30.88 -12.63 -3.44
N VAL A 126 29.74 -13.14 -3.89
CA VAL A 126 28.41 -12.57 -3.67
C VAL A 126 27.54 -13.62 -2.98
N GLU A 127 27.35 -13.45 -1.68
CA GLU A 127 26.55 -14.34 -0.83
C GLU A 127 25.08 -13.93 -0.92
N ALA A 128 24.31 -14.62 -1.77
CA ALA A 128 22.91 -14.25 -2.03
C ALA A 128 22.04 -14.43 -0.78
N HIS A 129 22.28 -15.47 0.01
CA HIS A 129 21.56 -15.73 1.26
C HIS A 129 22.30 -15.19 2.50
N GLY A 130 23.31 -14.34 2.30
CA GLY A 130 24.15 -13.83 3.38
C GLY A 130 25.06 -14.90 3.99
N SER A 131 25.63 -14.64 5.17
CA SER A 131 26.58 -15.56 5.83
C SER A 131 26.72 -15.28 7.33
N PHE A 132 27.47 -16.15 8.02
CA PHE A 132 27.85 -15.96 9.41
C PHE A 132 28.97 -14.92 9.64
N ALA A 133 29.33 -14.11 8.63
CA ALA A 133 30.45 -13.17 8.72
C ALA A 133 30.20 -12.02 9.70
N SER A 134 28.97 -11.52 9.76
CA SER A 134 28.53 -10.39 10.60
C SER A 134 27.17 -10.69 11.25
N ASN A 135 26.79 -9.92 12.27
CA ASN A 135 25.58 -10.17 13.06
C ASN A 135 24.89 -8.85 13.43
N HIS A 136 23.59 -8.73 13.18
CA HIS A 136 22.82 -7.52 13.46
C HIS A 136 21.53 -7.79 14.23
N CYS A 137 21.09 -6.78 14.98
CA CYS A 137 19.77 -6.79 15.59
C CYS A 137 18.67 -6.76 14.52
N VAL A 138 17.65 -7.61 14.67
CA VAL A 138 16.52 -7.71 13.75
C VAL A 138 15.66 -6.43 13.76
N ASP A 139 15.59 -5.71 14.89
CA ASP A 139 14.70 -4.56 15.03
C ASP A 139 15.40 -3.21 14.76
N CYS A 140 16.63 -3.03 15.26
CA CYS A 140 17.36 -1.75 15.14
C CYS A 140 18.59 -1.79 14.23
N HIS A 141 18.89 -2.95 13.62
CA HIS A 141 20.02 -3.16 12.71
C HIS A 141 21.40 -2.77 13.28
N LYS A 142 21.55 -2.71 14.60
CA LYS A 142 22.83 -2.46 15.24
C LYS A 142 23.67 -3.73 15.26
N GLU A 143 24.94 -3.61 14.84
CA GLU A 143 25.88 -4.73 14.77
C GLU A 143 26.26 -5.24 16.18
N MET A 144 26.39 -6.56 16.29
CA MET A 144 26.97 -7.25 17.44
C MET A 144 28.19 -8.05 17.00
N THR A 145 29.28 -7.90 17.74
CA THR A 145 30.53 -8.59 17.41
C THR A 145 30.38 -10.11 17.51
N THR A 146 31.07 -10.80 16.60
CA THR A 146 31.06 -12.27 16.47
C THR A 146 31.52 -12.97 17.76
N GLU A 147 32.47 -12.37 18.50
CA GLU A 147 32.94 -12.89 19.79
C GLU A 147 31.85 -12.86 20.87
N THR A 148 31.09 -11.77 20.93
CA THR A 148 29.96 -11.64 21.86
C THR A 148 28.87 -12.64 21.51
N LEU A 149 28.49 -12.76 20.23
CA LEU A 149 27.50 -13.75 19.77
C LEU A 149 27.92 -15.19 20.11
N LYS A 150 29.18 -15.56 19.87
CA LYS A 150 29.73 -16.87 20.27
C LYS A 150 29.66 -17.12 21.77
N THR A 151 29.82 -16.07 22.59
CA THR A 151 29.72 -16.19 24.05
C THR A 151 28.27 -16.49 24.47
N TYR A 152 27.29 -15.80 23.90
CA TYR A 152 25.87 -16.09 24.14
C TYR A 152 25.49 -17.52 23.72
N MET A 153 25.96 -17.98 22.56
CA MET A 153 25.74 -19.36 22.09
C MET A 153 26.34 -20.39 23.05
N LYS A 154 27.59 -20.22 23.49
CA LYS A 154 28.25 -21.10 24.47
C LYS A 154 27.51 -21.17 25.81
N ASP A 155 26.96 -20.05 26.25
CA ASP A 155 26.19 -19.94 27.49
C ASP A 155 24.73 -20.43 27.35
N LYS A 156 24.33 -20.96 26.18
CA LYS A 156 22.95 -21.37 25.85
C LYS A 156 21.92 -20.25 26.06
N LYS A 157 22.33 -18.99 25.88
CA LYS A 157 21.46 -17.82 25.97
C LYS A 157 21.16 -17.27 24.58
N ILE A 158 19.92 -16.84 24.38
CA ILE A 158 19.51 -16.20 23.12
C ILE A 158 20.12 -14.79 23.09
N PRO A 159 20.88 -14.43 22.05
CA PRO A 159 21.48 -13.10 21.93
C PRO A 159 20.42 -12.00 21.81
N SER A 160 20.50 -11.00 22.68
CA SER A 160 19.63 -9.82 22.67
C SER A 160 20.43 -8.53 22.47
N CYS A 161 19.81 -7.56 21.81
CA CYS A 161 20.41 -6.29 21.50
C CYS A 161 20.46 -5.41 22.76
N GLN A 162 21.63 -4.82 23.04
CA GLN A 162 21.81 -3.91 24.17
C GLN A 162 21.07 -2.57 24.01
N HIS A 163 20.58 -2.24 22.81
CA HIS A 163 19.94 -0.95 22.52
C HIS A 163 18.42 -1.00 22.58
N CYS A 164 17.79 -2.03 22.00
CA CYS A 164 16.33 -2.14 21.88
C CYS A 164 15.75 -3.44 22.43
N GLU A 165 16.58 -4.27 23.09
CA GLU A 165 16.23 -5.60 23.63
C GLU A 165 15.78 -6.64 22.57
N GLY A 166 15.72 -6.27 21.30
CA GLY A 166 15.39 -7.14 20.18
C GLY A 166 16.40 -8.27 19.98
N TYR A 167 15.98 -9.37 19.34
CA TYR A 167 16.89 -10.49 19.06
C TYR A 167 17.95 -10.08 18.03
N VAL A 168 19.18 -10.54 18.25
CA VAL A 168 20.25 -10.45 17.25
C VAL A 168 20.25 -11.72 16.44
N LYS A 169 20.68 -11.69 15.18
CA LYS A 169 20.98 -12.89 14.37
C LYS A 169 22.23 -12.65 13.50
N PRO A 170 22.91 -13.72 13.06
CA PRO A 170 23.87 -13.62 11.97
C PRO A 170 23.19 -13.08 10.71
N ASP A 171 23.95 -12.45 9.82
CA ASP A 171 23.45 -11.86 8.57
C ASP A 171 23.16 -12.91 7.49
N ILE A 172 22.47 -13.97 7.89
CA ILE A 172 21.84 -14.95 7.02
C ILE A 172 20.44 -14.43 6.70
N VAL A 173 20.10 -14.41 5.42
CA VAL A 173 18.79 -13.96 4.94
C VAL A 173 17.76 -15.03 5.27
N PHE A 174 16.75 -14.66 6.04
CA PHE A 174 15.62 -15.52 6.36
C PHE A 174 14.49 -15.35 5.33
N PHE A 175 13.61 -16.34 5.20
CA PHE A 175 12.37 -16.20 4.45
C PHE A 175 11.55 -15.05 5.06
N GLY A 176 11.11 -14.11 4.22
CA GLY A 176 10.50 -12.85 4.62
C GLY A 176 11.45 -11.64 4.64
N GLU A 177 12.77 -11.85 4.54
CA GLU A 177 13.77 -10.78 4.39
C GLU A 177 14.18 -10.59 2.92
N GLY A 178 14.60 -9.36 2.56
CA GLY A 178 15.18 -9.08 1.24
C GLY A 178 16.62 -9.61 1.12
N LEU A 179 17.02 -10.03 -0.08
CA LEU A 179 18.42 -10.37 -0.36
C LEU A 179 19.32 -9.13 -0.19
N PRO A 180 20.64 -9.30 0.07
CA PRO A 180 21.54 -8.18 0.31
C PRO A 180 21.63 -7.25 -0.91
N VAL A 181 21.70 -5.93 -0.71
CA VAL A 181 21.78 -4.95 -1.81
C VAL A 181 22.94 -5.25 -2.76
N LYS A 182 24.09 -5.67 -2.21
CA LYS A 182 25.28 -6.12 -2.97
C LYS A 182 24.97 -7.18 -4.03
N PHE A 183 23.96 -8.03 -3.79
CA PHE A 183 23.53 -9.04 -4.75
C PHE A 183 22.93 -8.42 -6.02
N PHE A 184 22.05 -7.41 -5.86
CA PHE A 184 21.38 -6.76 -6.98
C PHE A 184 22.33 -5.85 -7.75
N ASP A 185 23.08 -5.00 -7.04
CA ASP A 185 24.00 -4.03 -7.66
C ASP A 185 25.03 -4.73 -8.55
N LEU A 186 25.69 -5.77 -8.03
CA LEU A 186 26.71 -6.49 -8.80
C LEU A 186 26.11 -7.33 -9.92
N TRP A 187 24.89 -7.84 -9.76
CA TRP A 187 24.25 -8.60 -10.84
C TRP A 187 23.82 -7.71 -12.01
N GLU A 188 23.31 -6.51 -11.73
CA GLU A 188 22.98 -5.54 -12.78
C GLU A 188 24.21 -5.25 -13.65
N ASP A 189 25.39 -5.09 -13.03
CA ASP A 189 26.65 -4.91 -13.73
C ASP A 189 27.17 -6.17 -14.44
N ASP A 190 27.09 -7.34 -13.79
CA ASP A 190 27.71 -8.57 -14.30
C ASP A 190 26.85 -9.30 -15.36
N CYS A 191 25.52 -9.13 -15.37
CA CYS A 191 24.58 -9.98 -16.14
C CYS A 191 24.81 -9.95 -17.65
N GLU A 192 25.24 -8.82 -18.21
CA GLU A 192 25.50 -8.66 -19.65
C GLU A 192 26.86 -9.21 -20.09
N ASP A 193 27.82 -9.34 -19.16
CA ASP A 193 29.24 -9.68 -19.40
C ASP A 193 29.60 -11.12 -18.96
N VAL A 194 28.61 -11.97 -18.70
CA VAL A 194 28.87 -13.38 -18.37
C VAL A 194 29.20 -14.17 -19.65
N GLU A 195 30.45 -14.62 -19.76
CA GLU A 195 30.92 -15.41 -20.90
C GLU A 195 30.75 -16.93 -20.71
N VAL A 196 31.07 -17.41 -19.51
CA VAL A 196 30.93 -18.81 -19.09
C VAL A 196 30.23 -18.85 -17.73
N ALA A 197 29.05 -19.47 -17.67
CA ALA A 197 28.26 -19.63 -16.46
C ALA A 197 28.29 -21.10 -16.01
N ILE A 198 28.93 -21.39 -14.87
CA ILE A 198 28.90 -22.72 -14.25
C ILE A 198 27.90 -22.70 -13.10
N VAL A 199 26.81 -23.44 -13.26
CA VAL A 199 25.79 -23.63 -12.24
C VAL A 199 26.04 -24.97 -11.56
N ALA A 200 26.38 -24.95 -10.27
CA ALA A 200 26.84 -26.12 -9.56
C ALA A 200 26.08 -26.38 -8.25
N GLY A 201 25.65 -27.62 -8.03
CA GLY A 201 25.13 -28.06 -6.73
C GLY A 201 23.88 -27.33 -6.22
N THR A 202 23.05 -26.77 -7.10
CA THR A 202 21.83 -26.03 -6.74
C THR A 202 20.58 -26.67 -7.34
N SER A 203 19.44 -26.53 -6.65
CA SER A 203 18.13 -26.95 -7.17
C SER A 203 17.46 -25.90 -8.06
N LEU A 204 17.98 -24.66 -8.10
CA LEU A 204 17.42 -23.51 -8.82
C LEU A 204 15.91 -23.30 -8.61
N THR A 205 15.45 -23.33 -7.37
CA THR A 205 14.03 -23.11 -7.04
C THR A 205 13.76 -21.79 -6.29
N VAL A 206 14.78 -21.24 -5.62
CA VAL A 206 14.63 -20.05 -4.77
C VAL A 206 14.89 -18.82 -5.62
N PHE A 207 13.84 -18.04 -5.88
CA PHE A 207 13.93 -16.77 -6.60
C PHE A 207 14.30 -15.63 -5.65
N PRO A 208 15.01 -14.60 -6.13
CA PRO A 208 15.45 -14.37 -7.51
C PRO A 208 16.71 -15.12 -7.96
N PHE A 209 17.49 -15.76 -7.07
CA PHE A 209 18.74 -16.46 -7.48
C PHE A 209 18.54 -17.50 -8.59
N ALA A 210 17.41 -18.22 -8.57
CA ALA A 210 17.07 -19.22 -9.58
C ALA A 210 16.95 -18.66 -11.01
N SER A 211 16.72 -17.36 -11.19
CA SER A 211 16.59 -16.73 -12.52
C SER A 211 17.92 -16.34 -13.15
N LEU A 212 18.98 -16.13 -12.35
CA LEU A 212 20.27 -15.61 -12.84
C LEU A 212 20.82 -16.41 -14.04
N PRO A 213 20.86 -17.76 -14.01
CA PRO A 213 21.35 -18.52 -15.16
C PRO A 213 20.47 -18.39 -16.41
N GLY A 214 19.21 -17.96 -16.27
CA GLY A 214 18.29 -17.67 -17.37
C GLY A 214 18.50 -16.28 -17.99
N GLU A 215 18.88 -15.30 -17.16
CA GLU A 215 19.06 -13.91 -17.53
C GLU A 215 20.38 -13.62 -18.28
N VAL A 216 21.41 -14.46 -18.10
CA VAL A 216 22.67 -14.33 -18.84
C VAL A 216 22.45 -14.31 -20.35
N ASN A 217 23.28 -13.52 -21.04
CA ASN A 217 23.26 -13.34 -22.49
C ASN A 217 23.13 -14.68 -23.25
N LYS A 218 22.39 -14.70 -24.36
CA LYS A 218 22.22 -15.89 -25.22
C LYS A 218 23.53 -16.44 -25.80
N LYS A 219 24.58 -15.60 -25.86
CA LYS A 219 25.93 -16.01 -26.29
C LYS A 219 26.78 -16.67 -25.19
N CYS A 220 26.35 -16.58 -23.93
CA CYS A 220 27.02 -17.20 -22.79
C CYS A 220 27.01 -18.72 -22.92
N LEU A 221 28.15 -19.36 -22.65
CA LEU A 221 28.24 -20.80 -22.50
C LEU A 221 27.74 -21.19 -21.10
N ARG A 222 26.62 -21.90 -21.00
CA ARG A 222 26.07 -22.33 -19.70
C ARG A 222 26.38 -23.79 -19.45
N VAL A 223 26.82 -24.10 -18.24
CA VAL A 223 27.20 -25.44 -17.80
C VAL A 223 26.41 -25.76 -16.54
N LEU A 224 25.68 -26.89 -16.53
CA LEU A 224 25.05 -27.41 -15.33
C LEU A 224 25.88 -28.59 -14.79
N VAL A 225 26.35 -28.46 -13.54
CA VAL A 225 27.03 -29.50 -12.77
C VAL A 225 26.14 -29.88 -11.59
N ASN A 226 25.40 -30.97 -11.73
CA ASN A 226 24.44 -31.38 -10.71
C ASN A 226 24.11 -32.88 -10.80
N LYS A 227 23.41 -33.46 -9.83
CA LYS A 227 22.93 -34.86 -9.94
C LYS A 227 21.74 -35.01 -10.90
N GLU A 228 20.96 -33.95 -11.08
CA GLU A 228 19.79 -33.92 -11.95
C GLU A 228 19.64 -32.59 -12.71
N LYS A 229 18.81 -32.57 -13.76
CA LYS A 229 18.49 -31.34 -14.49
C LYS A 229 17.53 -30.47 -13.68
N VAL A 230 17.86 -29.18 -13.55
CA VAL A 230 17.13 -28.24 -12.69
C VAL A 230 16.89 -26.88 -13.36
N GLY A 231 15.93 -26.11 -12.87
CA GLY A 231 15.64 -24.75 -13.30
C GLY A 231 15.48 -24.59 -14.81
N THR A 232 16.09 -23.55 -15.37
CA THR A 232 16.01 -23.27 -16.82
C THR A 232 16.65 -24.35 -17.68
N PHE A 233 17.59 -25.17 -17.18
CA PHE A 233 18.14 -26.31 -17.93
C PHE A 233 17.15 -27.47 -18.09
N LYS A 234 16.11 -27.54 -17.25
CA LYS A 234 15.01 -28.50 -17.37
C LYS A 234 13.85 -27.93 -18.16
N HIS A 235 13.47 -26.68 -17.89
CA HIS A 235 12.25 -26.08 -18.44
C HIS A 235 12.48 -25.29 -19.76
N GLU A 236 13.66 -24.71 -19.96
CA GLU A 236 14.02 -23.89 -21.12
C GLU A 236 15.48 -24.15 -21.60
N PRO A 237 15.82 -25.38 -22.03
CA PRO A 237 17.18 -25.73 -22.40
C PRO A 237 17.62 -25.01 -23.68
N ARG A 238 18.82 -24.41 -23.67
CA ARG A 238 19.47 -23.84 -24.87
C ARG A 238 20.26 -24.94 -25.57
N LYS A 239 20.38 -24.84 -26.90
CA LYS A 239 21.20 -25.79 -27.70
C LYS A 239 22.68 -25.78 -27.32
N SER A 240 23.17 -24.67 -26.78
CA SER A 240 24.55 -24.48 -26.33
C SER A 240 24.79 -24.89 -24.87
N ASP A 241 23.76 -25.37 -24.14
CA ASP A 241 23.92 -25.78 -22.76
C ASP A 241 24.71 -27.09 -22.66
N ILE A 242 25.68 -27.10 -21.74
CA ILE A 242 26.45 -28.29 -21.38
C ILE A 242 25.88 -28.83 -20.07
N ILE A 243 25.53 -30.11 -20.04
CA ILE A 243 24.92 -30.75 -18.87
C ILE A 243 25.82 -31.89 -18.41
N ALA A 244 26.49 -31.70 -17.27
CA ALA A 244 27.30 -32.69 -16.57
C ALA A 244 26.52 -33.21 -15.36
N LEU A 245 25.81 -34.33 -15.54
CA LEU A 245 25.07 -34.97 -14.45
C LEU A 245 25.98 -35.84 -13.59
N HIS A 246 26.78 -35.22 -12.72
CA HIS A 246 27.79 -35.90 -11.91
C HIS A 246 28.04 -35.15 -10.58
N ASP A 247 28.76 -35.80 -9.67
CA ASP A 247 29.29 -35.17 -8.46
C ASP A 247 30.20 -33.96 -8.79
N CYS A 248 30.04 -32.87 -8.03
CA CYS A 248 30.75 -31.61 -8.27
C CYS A 248 32.27 -31.79 -8.18
N ASP A 249 32.77 -32.54 -7.20
CA ASP A 249 34.22 -32.73 -7.02
C ASP A 249 34.83 -33.53 -8.18
N ILE A 250 34.10 -34.51 -8.71
CA ILE A 250 34.54 -35.28 -9.88
C ILE A 250 34.60 -34.38 -11.12
N VAL A 251 33.63 -33.50 -11.31
CA VAL A 251 33.66 -32.54 -12.42
C VAL A 251 34.80 -31.53 -12.26
N ALA A 252 35.07 -31.05 -11.06
CA ALA A 252 36.21 -30.19 -10.78
C ALA A 252 37.54 -30.86 -11.10
N GLU A 253 37.74 -32.13 -10.69
CA GLU A 253 38.95 -32.90 -11.03
C GLU A 253 39.14 -33.04 -12.55
N ARG A 254 38.06 -33.33 -13.28
CA ARG A 254 38.11 -33.48 -14.74
C ARG A 254 38.36 -32.16 -15.44
N LEU A 255 37.73 -31.06 -15.01
CA LEU A 255 38.03 -29.72 -15.52
C LEU A 255 39.48 -29.33 -15.23
N CYS A 256 40.00 -29.58 -14.03
CA CYS A 256 41.41 -29.36 -13.72
C CYS A 256 42.34 -30.20 -14.59
N THR A 257 42.02 -31.46 -14.85
CA THR A 257 42.80 -32.33 -15.76
C THR A 257 42.83 -31.75 -17.18
N LEU A 258 41.68 -31.31 -17.70
CA LEU A 258 41.59 -30.69 -19.02
C LEU A 258 42.33 -29.34 -19.09
N LEU A 259 42.43 -28.62 -17.96
CA LEU A 259 43.15 -27.35 -17.84
C LEU A 259 44.65 -27.52 -17.51
N GLY A 260 45.12 -28.72 -17.14
CA GLY A 260 46.49 -28.97 -16.69
C GLY A 260 46.78 -28.44 -15.27
N LEU A 261 45.78 -28.47 -14.40
CA LEU A 261 45.79 -27.98 -13.02
C LEU A 261 45.60 -29.09 -11.97
N ASP A 262 45.63 -30.35 -12.39
CA ASP A 262 45.40 -31.54 -11.57
C ASP A 262 46.44 -31.68 -10.44
N ASP A 263 47.73 -31.52 -10.75
CA ASP A 263 48.79 -31.58 -9.73
C ASP A 263 48.61 -30.49 -8.65
N LYS A 264 48.26 -29.27 -9.07
CA LYS A 264 48.01 -28.14 -8.16
C LYS A 264 46.78 -28.34 -7.30
N LEU A 265 45.69 -28.87 -7.87
CA LEU A 265 44.47 -29.16 -7.13
C LEU A 265 44.73 -30.16 -6.01
N ASN A 266 45.47 -31.25 -6.33
CA ASN A 266 45.82 -32.26 -5.34
C ASN A 266 46.78 -31.73 -4.27
N GLU A 267 47.75 -30.89 -4.63
CA GLU A 267 48.67 -30.26 -3.67
C GLU A 267 47.93 -29.37 -2.67
N VAL A 268 47.05 -28.48 -3.16
CA VAL A 268 46.28 -27.55 -2.31
C VAL A 268 45.32 -28.33 -1.41
N TYR A 269 44.61 -29.31 -1.97
CA TYR A 269 43.65 -30.12 -1.22
C TYR A 269 44.32 -30.96 -0.13
N GLU A 270 45.44 -31.65 -0.43
CA GLU A 270 46.13 -32.47 0.58
C GLU A 270 46.78 -31.61 1.67
N LYS A 271 47.31 -30.42 1.32
CA LYS A 271 47.87 -29.47 2.30
C LYS A 271 46.82 -28.98 3.29
N GLU A 272 45.61 -28.67 2.82
CA GLU A 272 44.50 -28.26 3.70
C GLU A 272 43.88 -29.42 4.46
N LYS A 273 43.76 -30.60 3.84
CA LYS A 273 43.29 -31.83 4.51
C LYS A 273 44.14 -32.15 5.75
N ILE A 274 45.46 -31.95 5.71
CA ILE A 274 46.36 -32.10 6.87
C ILE A 274 46.08 -31.06 7.98
N LYS A 275 45.69 -29.83 7.60
CA LYS A 275 45.36 -28.75 8.55
C LYS A 275 44.11 -29.07 9.36
N TYR A 276 43.14 -29.73 8.75
CA TYR A 276 41.87 -30.11 9.37
C TYR A 276 41.85 -31.55 9.92
N SER A 277 42.81 -32.42 9.60
CA SER A 277 42.88 -33.81 10.09
C SER A 277 43.21 -33.95 11.59
N LYS A 278 43.51 -32.86 12.29
CA LYS A 278 43.79 -32.85 13.75
C LYS A 278 42.62 -32.37 14.60
N ALA A 279 41.58 -31.80 13.99
CA ALA A 279 40.29 -31.62 14.64
C ALA A 279 39.46 -32.87 14.29
N GLU A 280 38.84 -33.52 15.27
CA GLU A 280 37.84 -34.54 14.97
C GLU A 280 36.81 -33.89 14.04
N THR A 281 36.77 -34.31 12.78
CA THR A 281 35.71 -33.94 11.84
C THR A 281 34.43 -34.47 12.46
N LYS A 282 33.71 -33.61 13.18
CA LYS A 282 32.40 -33.96 13.71
C LYS A 282 31.49 -34.15 12.51
N GLU A 283 31.21 -35.39 12.15
CA GLU A 283 29.99 -35.69 11.42
C GLU A 283 28.84 -35.06 12.21
N ILE A 284 28.04 -34.23 11.54
CA ILE A 284 26.79 -33.73 12.10
C ILE A 284 25.93 -34.97 12.34
N LYS A 285 25.94 -35.49 13.57
CA LYS A 285 25.08 -36.60 13.96
C LYS A 285 23.68 -36.02 14.14
N MET A 286 22.95 -35.92 13.02
CA MET A 286 21.57 -35.44 12.99
C MET A 286 20.70 -36.14 14.06
N HIS A 287 20.95 -37.41 14.39
CA HIS A 287 20.24 -38.13 15.45
C HIS A 287 20.45 -37.53 16.86
N GLU A 288 21.65 -37.06 17.20
CA GLU A 288 21.91 -36.45 18.52
C GLU A 288 21.32 -35.02 18.62
N ILE A 289 21.25 -34.29 17.50
CA ILE A 289 20.52 -33.02 17.39
C ILE A 289 19.02 -33.27 17.47
N GLU A 290 18.53 -34.27 16.75
CA GLU A 290 17.14 -34.72 16.78
C GLU A 290 16.74 -35.09 18.20
N ASP A 291 17.58 -35.80 18.96
CA ASP A 291 17.28 -36.18 20.35
C ASP A 291 17.27 -34.96 21.28
N LYS A 292 18.21 -34.02 21.13
CA LYS A 292 18.23 -32.75 21.90
C LYS A 292 17.07 -31.82 21.56
N LEU A 293 16.73 -31.72 20.27
CA LEU A 293 15.59 -30.93 19.79
C LEU A 293 14.26 -31.61 20.12
N LYS A 294 14.17 -32.95 20.10
CA LYS A 294 12.99 -33.71 20.57
C LYS A 294 12.81 -33.53 22.08
N GLU A 295 13.85 -33.67 22.90
CA GLU A 295 13.78 -33.44 24.36
C GLU A 295 13.26 -32.04 24.72
N GLU A 296 13.61 -30.99 23.94
CA GLU A 296 13.14 -29.62 24.19
C GLU A 296 11.86 -29.24 23.41
N ALA A 297 11.58 -29.84 22.25
CA ALA A 297 10.33 -29.68 21.50
C ALA A 297 9.15 -30.37 22.22
N HIS A 298 9.42 -31.45 22.96
CA HIS A 298 8.47 -32.07 23.89
C HIS A 298 8.01 -31.12 25.02
N LEU A 299 8.61 -29.93 25.20
CA LEU A 299 8.11 -28.87 26.10
C LEU A 299 7.16 -27.85 25.42
N LYS A 300 7.00 -27.87 24.09
CA LYS A 300 6.14 -26.91 23.36
C LYS A 300 5.22 -27.50 22.29
N GLU A 301 5.41 -28.74 21.84
CA GLU A 301 4.66 -29.33 20.70
C GLU A 301 3.33 -30.00 21.01
N ASP A 302 2.91 -30.09 22.26
CA ASP A 302 1.62 -30.70 22.63
C ASP A 302 0.37 -29.86 22.24
N LYS A 303 0.39 -29.06 21.17
CA LYS A 303 -0.71 -28.14 20.82
C LYS A 303 -1.28 -28.23 19.41
N HIS A 304 -0.61 -28.78 18.41
CA HIS A 304 -1.08 -28.63 17.02
C HIS A 304 -1.46 -29.89 16.25
N THR A 305 -1.03 -31.08 16.64
CA THR A 305 -1.32 -32.31 15.88
C THR A 305 -2.41 -33.21 16.47
N LEU A 306 -3.00 -32.82 17.61
CA LEU A 306 -4.10 -33.56 18.27
C LEU A 306 -5.43 -32.80 18.31
N LYS A 307 -5.50 -31.60 17.75
CA LYS A 307 -6.70 -30.74 17.83
C LYS A 307 -7.84 -31.13 16.90
N VAL A 308 -7.57 -31.88 15.84
CA VAL A 308 -8.56 -32.19 14.79
C VAL A 308 -9.54 -33.29 15.20
N VAL A 309 -9.12 -34.21 16.07
CA VAL A 309 -9.96 -35.37 16.36
C VAL A 309 -10.82 -35.11 17.63
N VAL A 310 -10.49 -34.12 18.48
CA VAL A 310 -11.14 -33.92 19.80
C VAL A 310 -12.29 -32.89 19.80
N GLU A 311 -12.30 -31.89 18.92
CA GLU A 311 -13.37 -30.87 18.91
C GLU A 311 -14.66 -31.29 18.19
N MET A 312 -14.65 -32.40 17.42
CA MET A 312 -15.81 -32.82 16.62
C MET A 312 -16.83 -33.68 17.38
N ALA A 313 -16.44 -34.36 18.46
CA ALA A 313 -17.35 -35.23 19.22
C ALA A 313 -18.18 -34.48 20.29
N LEU A 314 -17.71 -33.32 20.76
CA LEU A 314 -18.39 -32.55 21.81
C LEU A 314 -19.45 -31.57 21.28
N ALA A 315 -19.44 -31.27 19.98
CA ALA A 315 -20.38 -30.31 19.37
C ALA A 315 -21.77 -30.90 19.07
N SER A 316 -21.97 -32.21 19.21
CA SER A 316 -23.25 -32.89 18.93
C SER A 316 -24.18 -33.02 20.14
N GLN A 317 -23.77 -32.57 21.34
CA GLN A 317 -24.52 -32.83 22.60
C GLN A 317 -25.05 -31.60 23.35
N LEU A 318 -24.95 -30.37 22.83
CA LEU A 318 -25.47 -29.18 23.52
C LEU A 318 -26.59 -28.50 22.74
N SER A 319 -27.81 -29.00 22.96
CA SER A 319 -29.05 -28.28 22.71
C SER A 319 -29.32 -27.27 23.84
N VAL A 320 -29.59 -26.01 23.46
CA VAL A 320 -30.51 -25.03 24.10
C VAL A 320 -30.41 -24.87 25.62
N THR A 321 -29.91 -23.72 26.09
CA THR A 321 -30.65 -22.70 26.91
C THR A 321 -29.71 -21.59 27.42
N ASP A 322 -30.28 -20.38 27.49
CA ASP A 322 -29.94 -19.21 28.33
C ASP A 322 -29.04 -18.08 27.79
N ASP A 323 -29.76 -17.04 27.35
CA ASP A 323 -29.44 -15.61 27.43
C ASP A 323 -29.03 -15.21 28.86
N SER A 324 -27.76 -14.86 29.09
CA SER A 324 -27.34 -13.83 30.08
C SER A 324 -25.81 -13.79 30.25
N ALA A 325 -25.11 -13.08 29.38
CA ALA A 325 -23.75 -12.61 29.67
C ALA A 325 -23.41 -11.34 28.88
N TYR A 326 -24.26 -10.33 28.98
CA TYR A 326 -23.90 -8.95 28.64
C TYR A 326 -23.18 -8.34 29.85
N GLY A 327 -21.90 -8.03 29.69
CA GLY A 327 -21.20 -7.14 30.62
C GLY A 327 -19.84 -7.63 31.09
N PHE A 328 -18.85 -7.76 30.19
CA PHE A 328 -17.42 -7.65 30.49
C PHE A 328 -16.62 -7.46 29.19
N ILE A 329 -16.84 -6.35 28.46
CA ILE A 329 -15.98 -5.93 27.33
C ILE A 329 -15.76 -4.41 27.43
N THR A 330 -14.90 -3.98 28.36
CA THR A 330 -14.43 -2.59 28.44
C THR A 330 -12.99 -2.53 28.97
N THR A 331 -12.04 -3.20 28.32
CA THR A 331 -10.60 -2.92 28.54
C THR A 331 -9.67 -3.24 27.35
N ASN A 332 -10.17 -3.81 26.24
CA ASN A 332 -9.34 -4.17 25.08
C ASN A 332 -9.43 -3.20 23.88
N ALA A 333 -10.10 -2.05 24.03
CA ALA A 333 -10.30 -1.10 22.93
C ALA A 333 -9.05 -0.27 22.57
N GLU A 334 -8.10 -0.08 23.49
CA GLU A 334 -6.92 0.76 23.25
C GLU A 334 -5.72 0.01 22.62
N ILE A 335 -5.66 -1.30 22.76
CA ILE A 335 -4.58 -2.12 22.17
C ILE A 335 -4.92 -2.52 20.72
N VAL A 336 -6.21 -2.62 20.39
CA VAL A 336 -6.69 -2.92 19.02
C VAL A 336 -6.54 -1.72 18.07
N SER A 337 -6.54 -0.48 18.58
CA SER A 337 -6.34 0.72 17.77
C SER A 337 -4.88 0.91 17.32
N LYS A 338 -3.89 0.51 18.13
CA LYS A 338 -2.46 0.59 17.79
C LYS A 338 -2.03 -0.45 16.74
N LYS A 339 -2.55 -1.68 16.79
CA LYS A 339 -2.27 -2.69 15.74
C LYS A 339 -2.98 -2.41 14.41
N ARG A 340 -4.11 -1.69 14.42
CA ARG A 340 -4.79 -1.26 13.18
C ARG A 340 -4.04 -0.18 12.40
N LYS A 341 -3.28 0.71 13.05
CA LYS A 341 -2.50 1.77 12.35
C LYS A 341 -1.27 1.23 11.61
N LEU A 342 -0.65 0.15 12.07
CA LEU A 342 0.52 -0.46 11.41
C LEU A 342 0.15 -1.45 10.30
N ALA A 343 -1.01 -2.12 10.39
CA ALA A 343 -1.49 -3.05 9.36
C ALA A 343 -2.31 -2.38 8.22
N GLN A 344 -2.60 -1.07 8.31
CA GLN A 344 -3.40 -0.36 7.31
C GLN A 344 -2.63 0.06 6.05
N ASN A 345 -1.30 -0.12 5.99
CA ASN A 345 -0.48 0.41 4.89
C ASN A 345 -0.06 -0.59 3.79
N ASP A 346 -0.35 -1.89 3.92
CA ASP A 346 0.08 -2.92 2.95
C ASP A 346 -1.03 -3.52 2.07
N ASP A 347 -2.26 -3.02 2.19
CA ASP A 347 -3.41 -3.46 1.36
C ASP A 347 -3.58 -2.57 0.11
N ARG A 348 -2.49 -1.98 -0.42
CA ARG A 348 -2.57 -1.13 -1.62
C ARG A 348 -2.94 -1.98 -2.83
N PHE A 349 -4.04 -1.62 -3.50
CA PHE A 349 -4.46 -2.25 -4.74
C PHE A 349 -3.38 -1.97 -5.79
N GLU A 350 -2.93 -2.99 -6.53
CA GLU A 350 -2.03 -2.75 -7.65
C GLU A 350 -2.81 -1.99 -8.74
N VAL A 351 -2.55 -0.69 -8.83
CA VAL A 351 -3.17 0.24 -9.77
C VAL A 351 -2.11 0.68 -10.76
N VAL A 352 -2.34 0.37 -12.04
CA VAL A 352 -1.46 0.76 -13.14
C VAL A 352 -2.11 1.92 -13.86
N MET A 353 -1.39 3.05 -13.97
CA MET A 353 -1.87 4.24 -14.68
C MET A 353 -0.98 4.47 -15.90
N SER A 354 -1.58 4.86 -17.03
CA SER A 354 -0.84 5.34 -18.19
C SER A 354 -1.30 6.74 -18.57
N VAL A 355 -0.34 7.57 -18.97
CA VAL A 355 -0.58 8.97 -19.34
C VAL A 355 0.06 9.24 -20.70
N TYR A 356 -0.71 9.85 -21.60
CA TYR A 356 -0.27 10.14 -22.96
C TYR A 356 -0.71 11.53 -23.42
N SER A 357 0.24 12.31 -23.95
CA SER A 357 0.01 13.58 -24.65
C SER A 357 0.73 13.56 -26.02
N PRO A 358 0.02 13.80 -27.15
CA PRO A 358 0.52 13.55 -28.50
C PRO A 358 1.19 14.75 -29.20
N LYS A 359 0.93 16.02 -28.80
CA LYS A 359 1.32 17.21 -29.59
C LYS A 359 1.80 18.35 -28.69
N ALA A 360 2.82 19.07 -29.14
CA ALA A 360 3.39 20.21 -28.42
C ALA A 360 2.47 21.45 -28.31
N ASP A 361 1.42 21.55 -29.14
CA ASP A 361 0.53 22.71 -29.22
C ASP A 361 -0.85 22.48 -28.56
N SER A 362 -1.28 21.23 -28.34
CA SER A 362 -2.55 20.91 -27.69
C SER A 362 -2.32 20.34 -26.30
N MET A 363 -2.92 20.92 -25.26
CA MET A 363 -2.83 20.44 -23.88
C MET A 363 -3.78 19.26 -23.60
N ASP A 364 -4.11 18.47 -24.63
CA ASP A 364 -5.02 17.35 -24.50
C ASP A 364 -4.28 16.13 -23.94
N VAL A 365 -4.74 15.62 -22.81
CA VAL A 365 -4.14 14.47 -22.13
C VAL A 365 -5.12 13.29 -22.14
N GLY A 366 -4.60 12.13 -22.54
CA GLY A 366 -5.28 10.84 -22.38
C GLY A 366 -4.73 10.09 -21.19
N VAL A 367 -5.62 9.64 -20.31
CA VAL A 367 -5.26 8.87 -19.11
C VAL A 367 -6.05 7.56 -19.12
N SER A 368 -5.38 6.46 -18.78
CA SER A 368 -6.03 5.18 -18.52
C SER A 368 -5.57 4.61 -17.17
N VAL A 369 -6.50 4.14 -16.35
CA VAL A 369 -6.20 3.52 -15.06
C VAL A 369 -6.76 2.10 -15.04
N LEU A 370 -5.89 1.11 -14.85
CA LEU A 370 -6.27 -0.29 -14.68
C LEU A 370 -6.08 -0.71 -13.23
N LYS A 371 -7.18 -1.09 -12.57
CA LYS A 371 -7.15 -1.73 -11.26
C LYS A 371 -7.01 -3.23 -11.45
N LEU A 372 -5.87 -3.82 -11.11
CA LEU A 372 -5.60 -5.24 -11.39
C LEU A 372 -6.49 -6.19 -10.60
N LYS A 373 -6.85 -5.83 -9.36
CA LYS A 373 -7.70 -6.65 -8.48
C LYS A 373 -9.18 -6.68 -8.90
N THR A 374 -9.73 -5.57 -9.39
CA THR A 374 -11.15 -5.50 -9.82
C THR A 374 -11.34 -5.66 -11.33
N LEU A 375 -10.23 -5.68 -12.09
CA LEU A 375 -10.22 -5.70 -13.55
C LEU A 375 -11.08 -4.60 -14.18
N GLU A 376 -11.05 -3.43 -13.55
CA GLU A 376 -11.73 -2.23 -14.00
C GLU A 376 -10.71 -1.32 -14.71
N LEU A 377 -10.96 -1.05 -15.99
CA LEU A 377 -10.21 -0.11 -16.79
C LEU A 377 -10.99 1.19 -16.92
N THR A 378 -10.49 2.25 -16.30
CA THR A 378 -11.06 3.59 -16.39
C THR A 378 -10.35 4.38 -17.48
N LEU A 379 -11.12 4.90 -18.44
CA LEU A 379 -10.64 5.77 -19.51
C LEU A 379 -11.04 7.22 -19.24
N MET A 380 -10.07 8.12 -19.38
CA MET A 380 -10.20 9.56 -19.15
C MET A 380 -9.54 10.35 -20.28
N SER A 381 -10.19 11.43 -20.71
CA SER A 381 -9.63 12.38 -21.67
C SER A 381 -10.06 13.78 -21.30
N PHE A 382 -9.12 14.70 -21.15
CA PHE A 382 -9.40 16.10 -20.79
C PHE A 382 -8.32 17.04 -21.35
N CYS A 383 -8.69 18.31 -21.54
CA CYS A 383 -7.73 19.39 -21.78
C CYS A 383 -7.14 19.81 -20.42
N ASP A 384 -5.83 19.92 -20.33
CA ASP A 384 -5.11 20.34 -19.13
C ASP A 384 -4.52 21.76 -19.29
N SER A 385 -4.00 22.32 -18.20
CA SER A 385 -3.23 23.56 -18.24
C SER A 385 -1.76 23.29 -18.60
N SER A 386 -0.99 24.36 -18.84
CA SER A 386 0.45 24.25 -19.12
C SER A 386 1.27 23.62 -17.97
N THR A 387 0.68 23.56 -16.78
CA THR A 387 1.21 23.02 -15.52
C THR A 387 0.69 21.61 -15.22
N PHE A 388 -0.17 21.03 -16.08
CA PHE A 388 -0.73 19.67 -15.95
C PHE A 388 -1.42 19.36 -14.61
N VAL A 389 -2.10 20.34 -14.02
CA VAL A 389 -2.67 20.21 -12.66
C VAL A 389 -3.75 19.12 -12.60
N ARG A 390 -4.55 18.95 -13.66
CA ARG A 390 -5.58 17.89 -13.68
C ARG A 390 -4.93 16.51 -13.70
N THR A 391 -3.87 16.33 -14.48
CA THR A 391 -3.12 15.07 -14.53
C THR A 391 -2.54 14.72 -13.15
N VAL A 392 -1.93 15.68 -12.47
CA VAL A 392 -1.36 15.48 -11.12
C VAL A 392 -2.46 15.15 -10.10
N ASN A 393 -3.60 15.84 -10.15
CA ASN A 393 -4.75 15.52 -9.29
C ASN A 393 -5.23 14.07 -9.51
N GLN A 394 -5.34 13.60 -10.75
CA GLN A 394 -5.72 12.21 -11.02
C GLN A 394 -4.71 11.20 -10.44
N ILE A 395 -3.41 11.49 -10.49
CA ILE A 395 -2.37 10.65 -9.87
C ILE A 395 -2.59 10.56 -8.35
N GLN A 396 -2.92 11.67 -7.69
CA GLN A 396 -3.18 11.70 -6.25
C GLN A 396 -4.48 10.96 -5.86
N VAL A 397 -5.50 11.01 -6.70
CA VAL A 397 -6.79 10.34 -6.45
C VAL A 397 -6.68 8.84 -6.59
N TYR A 398 -5.97 8.35 -7.61
CA TYR A 398 -5.84 6.91 -7.87
C TYR A 398 -4.65 6.25 -7.16
N GLU A 399 -3.67 7.02 -6.68
CA GLU A 399 -2.43 6.56 -6.04
C GLU A 399 -1.81 5.33 -6.73
N PRO A 400 -1.44 5.44 -8.03
CA PRO A 400 -0.99 4.30 -8.82
C PRO A 400 0.30 3.69 -8.26
N THR A 401 0.43 2.37 -8.32
CA THR A 401 1.69 1.67 -7.99
C THR A 401 2.73 1.83 -9.08
N SER A 402 2.26 1.94 -10.33
CA SER A 402 3.12 2.19 -11.49
C SER A 402 2.48 3.14 -12.48
N ILE A 403 3.28 4.06 -13.02
CA ILE A 403 2.87 5.02 -14.03
C ILE A 403 3.65 4.75 -15.31
N ILE A 404 2.93 4.56 -16.40
CA ILE A 404 3.47 4.28 -17.73
C ILE A 404 3.47 5.56 -18.54
N LEU A 405 4.64 5.93 -19.05
CA LEU A 405 4.88 7.09 -19.88
C LEU A 405 5.56 6.69 -21.20
N PRO A 406 5.40 7.46 -22.29
CA PRO A 406 6.17 7.27 -23.50
C PRO A 406 7.66 7.58 -23.28
N GLU A 407 8.55 6.78 -23.88
CA GLU A 407 9.99 7.07 -23.96
C GLU A 407 10.21 8.40 -24.69
N ALA A 408 10.99 9.31 -24.08
CA ALA A 408 11.17 10.68 -24.57
C ALA A 408 11.84 10.72 -25.94
N GLN A 409 11.26 11.49 -26.87
CA GLN A 409 11.96 12.03 -28.03
C GLN A 409 12.27 13.51 -27.74
N SER A 410 13.50 13.93 -28.07
CA SER A 410 14.09 15.24 -27.77
C SER A 410 13.14 16.42 -28.06
N HIS A 411 12.95 17.30 -27.06
CA HIS A 411 12.15 18.54 -27.10
C HIS A 411 10.63 18.36 -27.27
N SER A 412 9.96 17.75 -26.30
CA SER A 412 8.50 17.61 -26.32
C SER A 412 7.85 17.95 -24.98
N GLN A 413 6.56 18.32 -25.00
CA GLN A 413 5.71 18.46 -23.80
C GLN A 413 5.81 17.24 -22.86
N ILE A 414 6.18 16.07 -23.39
CA ILE A 414 6.41 14.83 -22.64
C ILE A 414 7.54 14.99 -21.61
N GLU A 415 8.61 15.73 -21.91
CA GLU A 415 9.68 16.00 -20.93
C GLU A 415 9.20 16.90 -19.80
N LYS A 416 8.37 17.92 -20.11
CA LYS A 416 7.73 18.77 -19.10
C LYS A 416 6.76 17.97 -18.23
N LEU A 417 5.91 17.16 -18.85
CA LEU A 417 4.98 16.27 -18.17
C LEU A 417 5.74 15.29 -17.27
N LYS A 418 6.82 14.66 -17.76
CA LYS A 418 7.69 13.78 -16.97
C LYS A 418 8.29 14.52 -15.77
N TYR A 419 8.81 15.73 -15.96
CA TYR A 419 9.37 16.52 -14.86
C TYR A 419 8.30 16.85 -13.80
N ILE A 420 7.11 17.29 -14.22
CA ILE A 420 6.00 17.64 -13.32
C ILE A 420 5.48 16.40 -12.58
N ILE A 421 5.39 15.27 -13.26
CA ILE A 421 5.00 13.98 -12.66
C ILE A 421 6.06 13.58 -11.63
N HIS A 422 7.34 13.60 -12.00
CA HIS A 422 8.45 13.24 -11.11
C HIS A 422 8.54 14.13 -9.87
N SER A 423 8.28 15.43 -10.00
CA SER A 423 8.35 16.38 -8.88
C SER A 423 7.19 16.27 -7.89
N ASN A 424 6.03 15.75 -8.31
CA ASN A 424 4.81 15.72 -7.51
C ASN A 424 4.46 14.32 -6.96
N ILE A 425 5.29 13.32 -7.22
CA ILE A 425 5.05 11.92 -6.86
C ILE A 425 5.89 11.52 -5.64
N SER A 426 5.33 10.66 -4.78
CA SER A 426 6.09 10.02 -3.70
C SER A 426 7.05 8.96 -4.24
N ASP A 427 8.23 8.80 -3.63
CA ASP A 427 9.25 7.77 -3.96
C ASP A 427 8.73 6.32 -4.05
N LYS A 428 7.50 6.06 -3.57
CA LYS A 428 6.82 4.76 -3.58
C LYS A 428 6.23 4.37 -4.95
N VAL A 429 6.05 5.29 -5.90
CA VAL A 429 5.44 5.01 -7.21
C VAL A 429 6.51 4.73 -8.25
N ARG A 430 6.35 3.65 -9.03
CA ARG A 430 7.32 3.25 -10.05
C ARG A 430 7.01 3.88 -11.40
N GLU A 431 7.89 4.74 -11.90
CA GLU A 431 7.83 5.21 -13.29
C GLU A 431 8.31 4.12 -14.26
N ARG A 432 7.58 3.91 -15.34
CA ARG A 432 7.90 2.93 -16.40
C ARG A 432 7.76 3.59 -17.76
N PHE A 433 8.68 3.26 -18.67
CA PHE A 433 8.72 3.84 -20.00
C PHE A 433 8.41 2.79 -21.08
N MET A 434 7.60 3.17 -22.06
CA MET A 434 7.28 2.33 -23.22
C MET A 434 7.52 3.08 -24.52
N LYS A 435 7.86 2.34 -25.58
CA LYS A 435 8.04 2.90 -26.92
C LYS A 435 6.77 3.61 -27.38
N ALA A 436 6.91 4.76 -28.04
CA ALA A 436 5.78 5.55 -28.57
C ALA A 436 4.82 4.74 -29.47
N LYS A 437 5.29 3.65 -30.11
CA LYS A 437 4.45 2.73 -30.90
C LYS A 437 3.35 2.05 -30.08
N ALA A 438 3.57 1.84 -28.79
CA ALA A 438 2.57 1.26 -27.89
C ALA A 438 1.40 2.22 -27.63
N PHE A 439 1.57 3.52 -27.88
CA PHE A 439 0.54 4.55 -27.70
C PHE A 439 -0.22 4.81 -28.99
N ASN A 440 -0.88 3.78 -29.53
CA ASN A 440 -1.66 3.88 -30.74
C ASN A 440 -3.17 3.67 -30.46
N ALA A 441 -4.00 4.62 -30.88
CA ALA A 441 -5.45 4.56 -30.69
C ALA A 441 -6.11 3.41 -31.46
N PHE A 442 -5.59 3.06 -32.64
CA PHE A 442 -6.12 1.95 -33.45
C PHE A 442 -5.86 0.61 -32.77
N ASP A 443 -4.63 0.41 -32.30
CA ASP A 443 -4.25 -0.81 -31.57
C ASP A 443 -4.98 -0.89 -30.24
N GLY A 444 -5.17 0.23 -29.54
CA GLY A 444 -5.99 0.30 -28.32
C GLY A 444 -7.44 -0.11 -28.53
N MET A 445 -8.04 0.23 -29.67
CA MET A 445 -9.39 -0.22 -29.99
C MET A 445 -9.42 -1.75 -30.22
N ASN A 446 -8.41 -2.31 -30.88
CA ASN A 446 -8.29 -3.76 -31.09
C ASN A 446 -8.05 -4.51 -29.77
N SER A 447 -7.19 -3.98 -28.90
CA SER A 447 -6.92 -4.51 -27.57
C SER A 447 -8.20 -4.48 -26.71
N LEU A 448 -8.94 -3.38 -26.70
CA LEU A 448 -10.23 -3.31 -25.98
C LEU A 448 -11.24 -4.32 -26.53
N LYS A 449 -11.32 -4.51 -27.86
CA LYS A 449 -12.19 -5.55 -28.45
C LYS A 449 -11.82 -6.96 -27.99
N LEU A 450 -10.53 -7.22 -27.79
CA LEU A 450 -10.05 -8.53 -27.37
C LEU A 450 -10.31 -8.80 -25.88
N TYR A 451 -10.17 -7.77 -25.04
CA TYR A 451 -10.19 -7.92 -23.59
C TYR A 451 -11.48 -7.44 -22.90
N THR A 452 -12.46 -6.85 -23.61
CA THR A 452 -13.73 -6.35 -23.02
C THR A 452 -14.98 -6.98 -23.64
N ASP A 453 -16.09 -6.97 -22.89
CA ASP A 453 -17.37 -7.62 -23.24
C ASP A 453 -18.37 -6.76 -24.03
N ILE A 454 -17.93 -5.63 -24.57
CA ILE A 454 -18.85 -4.59 -25.05
C ILE A 454 -19.16 -4.77 -26.54
N ASN A 455 -20.45 -4.70 -26.88
CA ASN A 455 -20.95 -4.72 -28.26
C ASN A 455 -20.36 -3.58 -29.12
N GLU A 456 -20.08 -3.86 -30.40
CA GLU A 456 -19.44 -2.90 -31.32
C GLU A 456 -20.20 -1.57 -31.51
N SER A 457 -21.53 -1.57 -31.32
CA SER A 457 -22.38 -0.39 -31.53
C SER A 457 -22.24 0.69 -30.44
N THR A 458 -22.07 0.29 -29.18
CA THR A 458 -21.87 1.21 -28.03
C THR A 458 -20.43 1.72 -27.95
N LEU A 459 -19.44 0.89 -28.31
CA LEU A 459 -18.04 1.31 -28.45
C LEU A 459 -17.90 2.40 -29.53
N GLY A 460 -18.51 2.19 -30.71
CA GLY A 460 -18.36 3.09 -31.86
C GLY A 460 -18.89 4.52 -31.65
N GLN A 461 -19.98 4.70 -30.91
CA GLN A 461 -20.57 6.02 -30.69
C GLN A 461 -19.87 6.84 -29.59
N VAL A 462 -19.40 6.19 -28.52
CA VAL A 462 -18.84 6.88 -27.33
C VAL A 462 -17.32 7.13 -27.47
N ILE A 463 -16.62 6.33 -28.27
CA ILE A 463 -15.14 6.30 -28.32
C ILE A 463 -14.56 6.98 -29.57
N SER A 464 -15.34 7.19 -30.63
CA SER A 464 -14.86 7.75 -31.90
C SER A 464 -14.17 9.11 -31.78
N ASN A 465 -14.53 9.92 -30.77
CA ASN A 465 -13.93 11.24 -30.51
C ASN A 465 -12.75 11.23 -29.52
N ARG A 466 -12.36 10.10 -28.92
CA ARG A 466 -11.41 10.07 -27.78
C ARG A 466 -10.18 9.20 -28.04
N LYS A 467 -9.42 9.57 -29.07
CA LYS A 467 -8.22 8.82 -29.53
C LYS A 467 -7.10 8.75 -28.48
N LEU A 468 -6.98 9.73 -27.60
CA LEU A 468 -5.88 9.80 -26.63
C LEU A 468 -6.05 8.83 -25.46
N SER A 469 -7.27 8.71 -24.92
CA SER A 469 -7.56 7.74 -23.86
C SER A 469 -7.40 6.31 -24.37
N LEU A 470 -7.67 6.06 -25.65
CA LEU A 470 -7.44 4.76 -26.28
C LEU A 470 -5.95 4.43 -26.45
N ALA A 471 -5.14 5.41 -26.86
CA ALA A 471 -3.70 5.23 -26.97
C ALA A 471 -3.07 4.92 -25.60
N ALA A 472 -3.50 5.63 -24.55
CA ALA A 472 -3.14 5.33 -23.17
C ALA A 472 -3.59 3.91 -22.75
N ALA A 473 -4.86 3.54 -23.04
CA ALA A 473 -5.39 2.22 -22.74
C ALA A 473 -4.54 1.09 -23.36
N ASN A 474 -4.10 1.27 -24.60
CA ASN A 474 -3.26 0.28 -25.27
C ASN A 474 -1.95 0.05 -24.53
N ALA A 475 -1.23 1.12 -24.20
CA ALA A 475 0.03 1.04 -23.47
C ALA A 475 -0.16 0.38 -22.10
N CYS A 476 -1.26 0.68 -21.41
CA CYS A 476 -1.57 0.06 -20.12
C CYS A 476 -1.82 -1.46 -20.24
N ILE A 477 -2.64 -1.88 -21.21
CA ILE A 477 -2.94 -3.30 -21.45
C ILE A 477 -1.67 -4.04 -21.93
N ASP A 478 -0.95 -3.49 -22.91
CA ASP A 478 0.27 -4.10 -23.46
C ASP A 478 1.32 -4.29 -22.36
N TYR A 479 1.49 -3.30 -21.47
CA TYR A 479 2.36 -3.41 -20.32
C TYR A 479 1.94 -4.56 -19.41
N CYS A 480 0.69 -4.60 -18.95
CA CYS A 480 0.18 -5.63 -18.03
C CYS A 480 0.24 -7.05 -18.62
N VAL A 481 0.03 -7.18 -19.94
CA VAL A 481 0.18 -8.44 -20.66
C VAL A 481 1.66 -8.84 -20.75
N SER A 482 2.56 -7.89 -21.08
CA SER A 482 4.00 -8.16 -21.19
C SER A 482 4.64 -8.57 -19.86
N THR A 483 4.18 -7.99 -18.75
CA THR A 483 4.66 -8.29 -17.40
C THR A 483 3.98 -9.50 -16.77
N LYS A 484 3.05 -10.17 -17.49
CA LYS A 484 2.22 -11.29 -17.00
C LYS A 484 1.44 -10.98 -15.71
N MET A 485 1.19 -9.69 -15.42
CA MET A 485 0.40 -9.27 -14.26
C MET A 485 -1.09 -9.66 -14.41
N PHE A 486 -1.52 -9.97 -15.64
CA PHE A 486 -2.87 -10.39 -15.96
C PHE A 486 -2.89 -11.45 -17.08
N ARG A 487 -3.77 -12.47 -16.98
CA ARG A 487 -3.97 -13.49 -18.03
C ARG A 487 -5.11 -13.10 -18.98
N VAL A 488 -4.94 -13.43 -20.26
CA VAL A 488 -5.82 -13.09 -21.40
C VAL A 488 -7.28 -13.56 -21.27
N THR A 489 -7.58 -14.48 -20.34
CA THR A 489 -8.90 -15.12 -20.22
C THR A 489 -9.95 -14.29 -19.49
N ASN A 490 -9.53 -13.28 -18.71
CA ASN A 490 -10.46 -12.50 -17.91
C ASN A 490 -10.93 -11.27 -18.72
N LYS A 491 -12.23 -10.99 -18.68
CA LYS A 491 -12.84 -9.84 -19.36
C LYS A 491 -12.73 -8.62 -18.45
N ILE A 492 -12.20 -7.53 -19.00
CA ILE A 492 -12.00 -6.24 -18.32
C ILE A 492 -13.30 -5.43 -18.42
N ARG A 493 -13.74 -4.84 -17.29
CA ARG A 493 -14.86 -3.90 -17.27
C ARG A 493 -14.36 -2.51 -17.66
N LEU A 494 -14.95 -1.93 -18.70
CA LEU A 494 -14.64 -0.57 -19.11
C LEU A 494 -15.49 0.43 -18.33
N LYS A 495 -14.86 1.43 -17.72
CA LYS A 495 -15.52 2.60 -17.16
C LYS A 495 -15.02 3.84 -17.87
N TYR A 496 -15.95 4.68 -18.31
CA TYR A 496 -15.62 5.98 -18.88
C TYR A 496 -15.84 7.05 -17.83
N CYS A 497 -14.81 7.85 -17.52
CA CYS A 497 -14.92 8.95 -16.57
C CYS A 497 -14.66 10.28 -17.29
N MET A 498 -15.61 11.21 -17.17
CA MET A 498 -15.38 12.61 -17.53
C MET A 498 -14.71 13.28 -16.33
N CYS A 499 -13.56 13.92 -16.54
CA CYS A 499 -12.98 14.79 -15.51
C CYS A 499 -13.67 16.17 -15.45
N GLU A 500 -14.64 16.41 -16.33
CA GLU A 500 -15.53 17.56 -16.28
C GLU A 500 -16.61 17.31 -15.20
N ASN A 501 -16.99 18.36 -14.48
CA ASN A 501 -17.94 18.35 -13.35
C ASN A 501 -17.39 17.96 -11.97
N THR A 502 -16.06 17.98 -11.79
CA THR A 502 -15.41 17.86 -10.47
C THR A 502 -14.58 19.09 -10.16
N MET A 503 -14.57 19.50 -8.90
CA MET A 503 -13.79 20.63 -8.43
C MET A 503 -12.31 20.28 -8.49
N LEU A 504 -11.52 21.17 -9.07
CA LEU A 504 -10.07 21.03 -9.13
C LEU A 504 -9.45 21.53 -7.83
N ILE A 505 -8.84 20.63 -7.06
CA ILE A 505 -8.04 20.95 -5.88
C ILE A 505 -6.60 20.60 -6.21
N ASP A 506 -5.69 21.55 -6.09
CA ASP A 506 -4.26 21.31 -6.33
C ASP A 506 -3.62 20.51 -5.18
N THR A 507 -2.56 19.76 -5.50
CA THR A 507 -1.75 18.99 -4.54
C THR A 507 -1.25 19.82 -3.36
N CYS A 508 -0.76 21.04 -3.60
CA CYS A 508 -0.32 21.94 -2.55
C CYS A 508 -1.51 22.31 -1.66
N THR A 509 -2.66 22.55 -2.26
CA THR A 509 -3.91 22.89 -1.55
C THR A 509 -4.40 21.73 -0.68
N VAL A 510 -4.33 20.48 -1.17
CA VAL A 510 -4.69 19.29 -0.40
C VAL A 510 -3.82 19.15 0.86
N ARG A 511 -2.52 19.43 0.73
CA ARG A 511 -1.55 19.39 1.83
C ARG A 511 -1.75 20.56 2.81
N ASP A 512 -1.88 21.78 2.30
CA ASP A 512 -2.03 23.01 3.10
C ASP A 512 -3.31 23.00 3.95
N LEU A 513 -4.36 22.37 3.41
CA LEU A 513 -5.65 22.16 4.06
C LEU A 513 -5.74 20.82 4.82
N GLU A 514 -4.69 20.01 4.90
CA GLU A 514 -4.68 18.73 5.63
C GLU A 514 -5.94 17.86 5.38
N LEU A 515 -6.36 17.76 4.11
CA LEU A 515 -7.65 17.13 3.77
C LEU A 515 -7.62 15.62 4.05
N VAL A 516 -6.50 14.97 3.76
CA VAL A 516 -6.32 13.52 3.83
C VAL A 516 -5.17 13.16 4.74
N ASP A 517 -3.99 13.74 4.49
CA ASP A 517 -2.78 13.55 5.28
C ASP A 517 -2.54 14.74 6.20
N SER A 518 -2.16 14.46 7.44
CA SER A 518 -1.84 15.46 8.45
C SER A 518 -0.35 15.84 8.36
N LEU A 519 -0.02 17.11 8.57
CA LEU A 519 1.37 17.56 8.67
C LEU A 519 2.02 17.19 10.02
N SER A 520 1.20 16.84 11.01
CA SER A 520 1.64 16.43 12.36
C SER A 520 1.26 14.98 12.67
N GLU A 521 2.09 14.25 13.43
CA GLU A 521 1.84 12.84 13.78
C GLU A 521 0.54 12.61 14.57
N THR A 522 0.03 13.65 15.24
CA THR A 522 -1.19 13.62 16.06
C THR A 522 -2.36 14.42 15.46
N GLY A 523 -2.17 15.07 14.31
CA GLY A 523 -3.18 15.95 13.71
C GLY A 523 -4.38 15.19 13.12
N THR A 524 -5.56 15.80 13.24
CA THR A 524 -6.82 15.29 12.66
C THR A 524 -7.08 15.94 11.30
N THR A 525 -7.27 15.13 10.27
CA THR A 525 -7.61 15.56 8.90
C THR A 525 -9.10 15.65 8.67
N LEU A 526 -9.53 16.38 7.63
CA LEU A 526 -10.95 16.46 7.25
C LEU A 526 -11.51 15.06 6.94
N TYR A 527 -10.73 14.22 6.26
CA TYR A 527 -11.07 12.83 6.01
C TYR A 527 -11.28 12.05 7.31
N SER A 528 -10.34 12.11 8.25
CA SER A 528 -10.46 11.40 9.53
C SER A 528 -11.66 11.86 10.36
N PHE A 529 -12.03 13.14 10.24
CA PHE A 529 -13.13 13.75 10.99
C PHE A 529 -14.51 13.35 10.42
N LEU A 530 -14.68 13.35 9.10
CA LEU A 530 -15.95 12.99 8.44
C LEU A 530 -16.17 11.48 8.31
N ASN A 531 -15.13 10.67 8.48
CA ASN A 531 -15.19 9.24 8.25
C ASN A 531 -15.92 8.48 9.37
N CYS A 532 -17.23 8.34 9.22
CA CYS A 532 -18.10 7.43 9.98
C CYS A 532 -18.59 6.24 9.14
N CYS A 533 -17.91 5.97 8.01
CA CYS A 533 -18.21 4.87 7.09
C CYS A 533 -17.85 3.53 7.76
N LEU A 534 -18.66 2.51 7.50
CA LEU A 534 -18.45 1.18 8.06
C LEU A 534 -17.75 0.23 7.09
N THR A 535 -17.85 0.52 5.79
CA THR A 535 -17.27 -0.29 4.72
C THR A 535 -16.01 0.36 4.16
N LYS A 536 -15.07 -0.46 3.67
CA LYS A 536 -13.88 0.03 2.96
C LYS A 536 -14.25 0.79 1.67
N MET A 537 -15.37 0.44 1.03
CA MET A 537 -15.85 1.13 -0.16
C MET A 537 -16.35 2.54 0.15
N GLY A 538 -17.18 2.68 1.18
CA GLY A 538 -17.64 3.99 1.65
C GLY A 538 -16.47 4.90 2.00
N MET A 539 -15.45 4.39 2.70
CA MET A 539 -14.22 5.12 3.00
C MET A 539 -13.48 5.61 1.73
N ARG A 540 -13.36 4.77 0.69
CA ARG A 540 -12.73 5.17 -0.58
C ARG A 540 -13.54 6.21 -1.34
N ILE A 541 -14.86 6.04 -1.38
CA ILE A 541 -15.75 7.01 -2.03
C ILE A 541 -15.71 8.34 -1.28
N LEU A 542 -15.67 8.32 0.06
CA LEU A 542 -15.51 9.53 0.88
C LEU A 542 -14.20 10.24 0.57
N ARG A 543 -13.08 9.52 0.55
CA ARG A 543 -11.76 10.07 0.19
C ARG A 543 -11.80 10.70 -1.20
N THR A 544 -12.36 10.00 -2.18
CA THR A 544 -12.49 10.50 -3.56
C THR A 544 -13.38 11.75 -3.61
N SER A 545 -14.48 11.77 -2.85
CA SER A 545 -15.41 12.90 -2.79
C SER A 545 -14.79 14.15 -2.15
N ILE A 546 -13.84 13.99 -1.22
CA ILE A 546 -13.09 15.11 -0.62
C ILE A 546 -12.07 15.68 -1.61
N LEU A 547 -11.36 14.82 -2.35
CA LEU A 547 -10.32 15.25 -3.29
C LEU A 547 -10.91 15.80 -4.60
N GLN A 548 -12.10 15.33 -4.99
CA GLN A 548 -12.83 15.75 -6.19
C GLN A 548 -14.32 15.99 -5.87
N PRO A 549 -14.67 17.07 -5.15
CA PRO A 549 -16.07 17.46 -4.93
C PRO A 549 -16.83 17.64 -6.25
N SER A 550 -18.14 17.38 -6.25
CA SER A 550 -18.95 17.57 -7.47
C SER A 550 -19.15 19.07 -7.74
N THR A 551 -19.14 19.47 -9.01
CA THR A 551 -19.60 20.82 -9.44
C THR A 551 -20.96 20.77 -10.12
N HIS A 552 -21.50 19.58 -10.37
CA HIS A 552 -22.84 19.43 -10.93
C HIS A 552 -23.91 19.63 -9.84
N GLU A 553 -24.65 20.74 -9.92
CA GLU A 553 -25.66 21.16 -8.94
C GLU A 553 -26.67 20.05 -8.61
N ASN A 554 -27.29 19.44 -9.63
CA ASN A 554 -28.28 18.38 -9.39
C ASN A 554 -27.68 17.18 -8.64
N SER A 555 -26.41 16.84 -8.89
CA SER A 555 -25.78 15.70 -8.22
C SER A 555 -25.56 15.97 -6.73
N ILE A 556 -25.28 17.23 -6.37
CA ILE A 556 -25.10 17.67 -4.99
C ILE A 556 -26.46 17.68 -4.28
N ILE A 557 -27.47 18.30 -4.90
CA ILE A 557 -28.84 18.37 -4.36
C ILE A 557 -29.39 16.96 -4.11
N LEU A 558 -29.27 16.06 -5.08
CA LEU A 558 -29.74 14.67 -4.93
C LEU A 558 -29.07 13.94 -3.74
N ARG A 559 -27.79 14.22 -3.46
CA ARG A 559 -27.10 13.67 -2.28
C ARG A 559 -27.64 14.29 -1.00
N SER A 560 -27.79 15.61 -0.95
CA SER A 560 -28.31 16.32 0.22
C SER A 560 -29.75 15.93 0.56
N GLU A 561 -30.61 15.73 -0.45
CA GLU A 561 -31.97 15.19 -0.28
C GLU A 561 -31.97 13.78 0.31
N SER A 562 -31.07 12.91 -0.18
CA SER A 562 -30.93 11.54 0.32
C SER A 562 -30.44 11.52 1.77
N VAL A 563 -29.50 12.41 2.12
CA VAL A 563 -29.02 12.59 3.50
C VAL A 563 -30.16 13.11 4.39
N GLN A 564 -30.91 14.12 3.94
CA GLN A 564 -32.04 14.67 4.68
C GLN A 564 -33.13 13.61 4.96
N GLU A 565 -33.43 12.76 3.98
CA GLU A 565 -34.40 11.67 4.14
C GLU A 565 -33.93 10.64 5.18
N LEU A 566 -32.65 10.25 5.16
CA LEU A 566 -32.06 9.34 6.15
C LEU A 566 -31.98 9.94 7.57
N ILE A 567 -31.85 11.26 7.69
CA ILE A 567 -31.90 11.94 9.00
C ILE A 567 -33.32 11.92 9.58
N ASN A 568 -34.35 12.00 8.72
CA ASN A 568 -35.75 11.96 9.12
C ASN A 568 -36.19 10.55 9.55
N ASP A 569 -35.59 9.50 9.01
CA ASP A 569 -35.85 8.09 9.35
C ASP A 569 -34.66 7.46 10.11
N GLU A 570 -34.59 7.73 11.41
CA GLU A 570 -33.52 7.22 12.27
C GLU A 570 -33.52 5.69 12.40
N ASP A 571 -34.69 5.06 12.38
CA ASP A 571 -34.82 3.61 12.50
C ASP A 571 -34.22 2.91 11.28
N ALA A 572 -34.51 3.41 10.07
CA ALA A 572 -33.88 2.93 8.85
C ALA A 572 -32.36 3.14 8.89
N LEU A 573 -31.88 4.31 9.33
CA LEU A 573 -30.46 4.60 9.44
C LEU A 573 -29.71 3.61 10.37
N ILE A 574 -30.25 3.32 11.55
CA ILE A 574 -29.65 2.37 12.51
C ILE A 574 -29.68 0.94 11.95
N SER A 575 -30.79 0.54 11.32
CA SER A 575 -30.95 -0.76 10.68
C SER A 575 -29.94 -0.98 9.54
N ILE A 576 -29.76 0.02 8.68
CA ILE A 576 -28.80 -0.02 7.57
C ILE A 576 -27.37 -0.08 8.13
N ARG A 577 -27.01 0.79 9.08
CA ARG A 577 -25.66 0.81 9.67
C ARG A 577 -25.32 -0.48 10.40
N SER A 578 -26.26 -1.09 11.13
CA SER A 578 -26.02 -2.39 11.78
C SER A 578 -25.75 -3.49 10.74
N SER A 579 -26.49 -3.48 9.62
CA SER A 579 -26.28 -4.42 8.51
C SER A 579 -24.92 -4.21 7.81
N LEU A 580 -24.50 -2.96 7.61
CA LEU A 580 -23.21 -2.61 6.98
C LEU A 580 -22.00 -2.99 7.85
N LYS A 581 -22.11 -2.95 9.18
CA LYS A 581 -21.02 -3.33 10.10
C LYS A 581 -20.52 -4.76 9.87
N HIS A 582 -21.40 -5.65 9.41
CA HIS A 582 -21.10 -7.05 9.13
C HIS A 582 -20.72 -7.29 7.65
N THR A 583 -20.66 -6.26 6.82
CA THR A 583 -20.20 -6.39 5.43
C THR A 583 -18.68 -6.28 5.39
N CYS A 584 -18.01 -7.33 4.90
CA CYS A 584 -16.57 -7.26 4.64
C CYS A 584 -16.28 -6.55 3.31
N ASP A 585 -15.00 -6.37 3.01
CA ASP A 585 -14.52 -5.76 1.77
C ASP A 585 -14.90 -6.61 0.54
N LEU A 586 -16.04 -6.30 -0.06
CA LEU A 586 -16.58 -6.98 -1.22
C LEU A 586 -15.61 -6.99 -2.41
N GLU A 587 -14.86 -5.90 -2.65
CA GLU A 587 -13.88 -5.88 -3.75
C GLU A 587 -12.72 -6.83 -3.48
N LYS A 588 -12.33 -7.02 -2.22
CA LYS A 588 -11.34 -8.05 -1.89
C LYS A 588 -11.87 -9.43 -2.25
N VAL A 589 -13.11 -9.75 -1.86
CA VAL A 589 -13.73 -11.04 -2.22
C VAL A 589 -13.83 -11.21 -3.75
N PHE A 590 -14.21 -10.16 -4.47
CA PHE A 590 -14.28 -10.17 -5.94
C PHE A 590 -12.92 -10.33 -6.61
N SER A 591 -11.87 -9.74 -6.05
CA SER A 591 -10.52 -9.95 -6.55
C SER A 591 -10.08 -11.40 -6.41
N THR A 592 -10.44 -12.07 -5.32
CA THR A 592 -10.18 -13.50 -5.11
C THR A 592 -10.92 -14.37 -6.12
N PHE A 593 -12.13 -13.99 -6.55
CA PHE A 593 -12.88 -14.69 -7.60
C PHE A 593 -12.25 -14.55 -9.00
N LEU A 594 -11.48 -13.46 -9.22
CA LEU A 594 -10.81 -13.15 -10.48
C LEU A 594 -9.36 -13.65 -10.56
N GLU A 595 -8.75 -13.98 -9.41
CA GLU A 595 -7.37 -14.49 -9.31
C GLU A 595 -7.21 -15.90 -9.92
N PRO A 596 -6.04 -16.23 -10.50
CA PRO A 596 -5.80 -17.52 -11.13
C PRO A 596 -5.77 -18.67 -10.11
N ARG A 597 -6.35 -19.80 -10.52
CA ARG A 597 -6.46 -21.05 -9.76
C ARG A 597 -5.12 -21.47 -9.14
N GLY A 598 -5.14 -21.86 -7.87
CA GLY A 598 -4.04 -22.56 -7.18
C GLY A 598 -3.13 -21.71 -6.27
N LEU A 599 -3.38 -20.40 -6.14
CA LEU A 599 -2.66 -19.55 -5.16
C LEU A 599 -3.35 -19.47 -3.78
N LEU A 600 -4.66 -19.67 -3.73
CA LEU A 600 -5.44 -19.55 -2.49
C LEU A 600 -5.59 -20.91 -1.83
N SER A 601 -5.56 -20.93 -0.50
CA SER A 601 -5.94 -22.14 0.22
C SER A 601 -7.44 -22.38 0.05
N GLN A 602 -7.85 -23.63 -0.12
CA GLN A 602 -9.27 -24.02 -0.25
C GLN A 602 -10.14 -23.50 0.92
N GLU A 603 -9.53 -23.34 2.08
CA GLU A 603 -10.16 -22.79 3.29
C GLU A 603 -10.58 -21.32 3.09
N GLN A 604 -9.74 -20.53 2.42
CA GLN A 604 -10.07 -19.15 2.07
C GLN A 604 -11.14 -19.10 0.97
N GLU A 605 -11.12 -20.03 0.02
CA GLU A 605 -12.13 -20.08 -1.04
C GLU A 605 -13.54 -20.30 -0.48
N ILE A 606 -13.70 -21.25 0.46
CA ILE A 606 -14.98 -21.50 1.14
C ILE A 606 -15.39 -20.29 1.97
N ASN A 607 -14.45 -19.74 2.74
CA ASN A 607 -14.72 -18.62 3.63
C ASN A 607 -15.17 -17.37 2.84
N ASN A 608 -14.61 -17.16 1.64
CA ASN A 608 -15.02 -16.10 0.72
C ASN A 608 -16.44 -16.29 0.17
N ILE A 609 -16.86 -17.53 -0.15
CA ILE A 609 -18.24 -17.78 -0.57
C ILE A 609 -19.21 -17.60 0.61
N ILE A 610 -18.85 -18.05 1.82
CA ILE A 610 -19.66 -17.81 3.02
C ILE A 610 -19.80 -16.31 3.25
N LEU A 611 -18.72 -15.56 3.08
CA LEU A 611 -18.75 -14.11 3.20
C LEU A 611 -19.66 -13.47 2.13
N LEU A 612 -19.57 -13.91 0.87
CA LEU A 612 -20.47 -13.47 -0.18
C LEU A 612 -21.93 -13.76 0.16
N LYS A 613 -22.22 -14.96 0.70
CA LYS A 613 -23.55 -15.34 1.20
C LYS A 613 -24.07 -14.36 2.24
N THR A 614 -23.25 -14.04 3.25
CA THR A 614 -23.63 -13.08 4.31
C THR A 614 -23.94 -11.70 3.72
N VAL A 615 -23.14 -11.21 2.77
CA VAL A 615 -23.40 -9.88 2.17
C VAL A 615 -24.67 -9.87 1.30
N LEU A 616 -24.92 -10.94 0.55
CA LEU A 616 -26.16 -11.09 -0.22
C LEU A 616 -27.38 -11.19 0.69
N GLN A 617 -27.27 -11.84 1.85
CA GLN A 617 -28.32 -11.88 2.87
C GLN A 617 -28.56 -10.49 3.50
N ASN A 618 -27.50 -9.76 3.83
CA ASN A 618 -27.61 -8.40 4.38
C ASN A 618 -28.24 -7.43 3.37
N THR A 619 -28.05 -7.66 2.07
CA THR A 619 -28.71 -6.89 1.01
C THR A 619 -30.24 -6.96 1.11
N PHE A 620 -30.80 -8.10 1.55
CA PHE A 620 -32.24 -8.24 1.77
C PHE A 620 -32.74 -7.40 2.95
N VAL A 621 -31.96 -7.32 4.04
CA VAL A 621 -32.28 -6.48 5.20
C VAL A 621 -32.27 -5.01 4.81
N ILE A 622 -31.22 -4.58 4.10
CA ILE A 622 -31.09 -3.21 3.59
C ILE A 622 -32.25 -2.86 2.66
N ARG A 623 -32.65 -3.77 1.76
CA ARG A 623 -33.81 -3.60 0.87
C ARG A 623 -35.10 -3.33 1.66
N LYS A 624 -35.33 -4.09 2.74
CA LYS A 624 -36.52 -3.91 3.59
C LYS A 624 -36.53 -2.54 4.26
N SER A 625 -35.38 -2.06 4.72
CA SER A 625 -35.24 -0.75 5.35
C SER A 625 -35.40 0.41 4.35
N ILE A 626 -35.03 0.21 3.07
CA ILE A 626 -35.12 1.23 2.00
C ILE A 626 -36.44 1.10 1.20
N GLN A 627 -37.43 0.33 1.68
CA GLN A 627 -38.62 0.04 0.89
C GLN A 627 -39.48 1.27 0.57
N ASN A 628 -39.59 2.21 1.52
CA ASN A 628 -40.47 3.39 1.46
C ASN A 628 -39.76 4.69 1.05
N VAL A 629 -38.59 4.59 0.44
CA VAL A 629 -37.73 5.74 0.18
C VAL A 629 -38.10 6.44 -1.13
N SER A 630 -38.00 7.78 -1.13
CA SER A 630 -38.45 8.69 -2.18
C SER A 630 -37.31 9.37 -2.94
N SER A 631 -36.14 9.57 -2.33
CA SER A 631 -34.98 10.19 -2.99
C SER A 631 -34.43 9.35 -4.13
N HIS A 632 -34.04 10.03 -5.22
CA HIS A 632 -33.64 9.38 -6.47
C HIS A 632 -32.42 8.45 -6.28
N LEU A 633 -31.40 8.85 -5.53
CA LEU A 633 -30.20 8.02 -5.33
C LEU A 633 -30.51 6.75 -4.53
N LEU A 634 -31.33 6.85 -3.48
CA LEU A 634 -31.72 5.68 -2.70
C LEU A 634 -32.66 4.77 -3.49
N VAL A 635 -33.50 5.30 -4.38
CA VAL A 635 -34.29 4.52 -5.34
C VAL A 635 -33.38 3.78 -6.34
N GLN A 636 -32.32 4.42 -6.84
CA GLN A 636 -31.34 3.75 -7.70
C GLN A 636 -30.60 2.62 -6.96
N VAL A 637 -30.15 2.88 -5.73
CA VAL A 637 -29.54 1.85 -4.87
C VAL A 637 -30.53 0.70 -4.69
N LYS A 638 -31.80 0.99 -4.37
CA LYS A 638 -32.85 -0.01 -4.25
C LYS A 638 -32.98 -0.85 -5.52
N GLN A 639 -33.09 -0.25 -6.71
CA GLN A 639 -33.21 -0.98 -7.98
C GLN A 639 -32.03 -1.93 -8.23
N ILE A 640 -30.80 -1.51 -7.90
CA ILE A 640 -29.60 -2.36 -8.03
C ILE A 640 -29.65 -3.54 -7.06
N LEU A 641 -30.06 -3.31 -5.81
CA LEU A 641 -30.18 -4.36 -4.79
C LEU A 641 -31.37 -5.31 -5.06
N GLU A 642 -32.39 -4.87 -5.80
CA GLU A 642 -33.58 -5.67 -6.16
C GLU A 642 -33.40 -6.56 -7.39
N HIS A 643 -32.29 -6.41 -8.12
CA HIS A 643 -32.05 -7.10 -9.38
C HIS A 643 -32.17 -8.63 -9.25
N GLU A 644 -32.87 -9.27 -10.21
CA GLU A 644 -33.19 -10.72 -10.18
C GLU A 644 -31.94 -11.60 -10.02
N ASN A 645 -30.87 -11.27 -10.73
CA ASN A 645 -29.59 -11.99 -10.64
C ASN A 645 -28.97 -12.04 -9.23
N VAL A 646 -29.22 -11.04 -8.37
CA VAL A 646 -28.75 -11.07 -6.96
C VAL A 646 -29.51 -12.15 -6.19
N GLN A 647 -30.82 -12.30 -6.44
CA GLN A 647 -31.66 -13.34 -5.84
C GLN A 647 -31.30 -14.73 -6.38
N HIS A 648 -31.08 -14.85 -7.69
CA HIS A 648 -30.62 -16.10 -8.32
C HIS A 648 -29.26 -16.55 -7.77
N LEU A 649 -28.32 -15.63 -7.60
CA LEU A 649 -27.00 -15.94 -7.03
C LEU A 649 -27.11 -16.46 -5.59
N LEU A 650 -27.95 -15.81 -4.77
CA LEU A 650 -28.21 -16.26 -3.40
C LEU A 650 -28.90 -17.64 -3.38
N ALA A 651 -29.81 -17.92 -4.32
CA ALA A 651 -30.45 -19.22 -4.45
C ALA A 651 -29.45 -20.32 -4.81
N ILE A 652 -28.55 -20.08 -5.78
CA ILE A 652 -27.46 -20.99 -6.13
C ILE A 652 -26.60 -21.27 -4.89
N ILE A 653 -26.15 -20.24 -4.18
CA ILE A 653 -25.31 -20.44 -2.98
C ILE A 653 -26.05 -21.22 -1.89
N ASN A 654 -27.35 -21.00 -1.69
CA ASN A 654 -28.17 -21.72 -0.70
C ASN A 654 -28.49 -23.17 -1.09
N GLU A 655 -28.42 -23.51 -2.37
CA GLU A 655 -28.56 -24.89 -2.84
C GLU A 655 -27.37 -25.74 -2.40
N TYR A 656 -26.15 -25.20 -2.58
CA TYR A 656 -24.91 -25.92 -2.30
C TYR A 656 -24.38 -25.77 -0.87
N ILE A 657 -24.53 -24.61 -0.22
CA ILE A 657 -23.93 -24.31 1.09
C ILE A 657 -25.00 -24.28 2.19
N ARG A 658 -24.67 -24.92 3.32
CA ARG A 658 -25.51 -24.97 4.52
C ARG A 658 -25.85 -23.57 5.06
N ASN A 659 -27.00 -23.41 5.70
CA ASN A 659 -27.44 -22.12 6.23
C ASN A 659 -26.73 -21.72 7.53
N ASP A 660 -26.21 -22.69 8.28
CA ASP A 660 -25.61 -22.46 9.61
C ASP A 660 -24.11 -22.12 9.54
N CYS A 661 -23.54 -22.00 8.33
CA CYS A 661 -22.13 -21.67 8.15
C CYS A 661 -21.90 -20.16 8.39
N GLN A 662 -21.12 -19.83 9.42
CA GLN A 662 -20.69 -18.46 9.71
C GLN A 662 -19.26 -18.24 9.22
N TRP A 663 -18.85 -16.98 9.08
CA TRP A 663 -17.46 -16.65 8.77
C TRP A 663 -16.56 -16.99 9.97
N ALA A 664 -15.45 -17.69 9.72
CA ALA A 664 -14.52 -18.11 10.77
C ALA A 664 -13.09 -17.57 10.53
N ASN A 665 -12.42 -17.29 11.65
CA ASN A 665 -10.99 -16.93 11.69
C ASN A 665 -10.13 -17.97 12.40
N ASN A 666 -10.76 -18.85 13.19
CA ASN A 666 -10.05 -19.86 13.97
C ASN A 666 -9.75 -21.07 13.10
N SER A 667 -8.53 -21.62 13.18
CA SER A 667 -8.10 -22.76 12.36
C SER A 667 -8.98 -24.01 12.51
N THR A 668 -9.56 -24.23 13.69
CA THR A 668 -10.45 -25.38 13.96
C THR A 668 -11.85 -25.19 13.37
N GLU A 669 -12.38 -23.99 13.43
CA GLU A 669 -13.65 -23.64 12.78
C GLU A 669 -13.53 -23.69 11.26
N LEU A 670 -12.40 -23.23 10.70
CA LEU A 670 -12.09 -23.36 9.27
C LEU A 670 -12.00 -24.82 8.83
N ALA A 671 -11.39 -25.70 9.64
CA ALA A 671 -11.35 -27.14 9.37
C ALA A 671 -12.74 -27.80 9.45
N ASN A 672 -13.57 -27.41 10.42
CA ASN A 672 -14.95 -27.88 10.54
C ASN A 672 -15.81 -27.42 9.37
N GLN A 673 -15.64 -26.17 8.94
CA GLN A 673 -16.29 -25.65 7.73
C GLN A 673 -15.83 -26.38 6.49
N ARG A 674 -14.54 -26.70 6.37
CA ARG A 674 -13.98 -27.46 5.24
C ARG A 674 -14.63 -28.84 5.09
N ALA A 675 -14.98 -29.51 6.19
CA ALA A 675 -15.67 -30.80 6.13
C ALA A 675 -17.19 -30.67 5.86
N ASN A 676 -17.82 -29.62 6.40
CA ASN A 676 -19.27 -29.55 6.56
C ASN A 676 -19.97 -28.41 5.79
N ALA A 677 -19.27 -27.53 5.08
CA ALA A 677 -19.88 -26.38 4.41
C ALA A 677 -20.91 -26.79 3.33
N VAL A 678 -20.58 -27.79 2.52
CA VAL A 678 -21.46 -28.30 1.45
C VAL A 678 -22.64 -29.07 2.05
N LYS A 679 -23.86 -28.78 1.59
CA LYS A 679 -25.11 -29.41 2.01
C LYS A 679 -25.13 -30.91 1.69
N SER A 680 -25.81 -31.71 2.52
CA SER A 680 -26.04 -33.13 2.22
C SER A 680 -27.00 -33.29 1.03
N GLY A 681 -26.79 -34.31 0.21
CA GLY A 681 -27.57 -34.58 -1.00
C GLY A 681 -27.04 -33.93 -2.28
N VAL A 682 -26.01 -33.08 -2.20
CA VAL A 682 -25.35 -32.48 -3.39
C VAL A 682 -24.49 -33.50 -4.12
N ASN A 683 -23.77 -34.35 -3.37
CA ASN A 683 -22.92 -35.40 -3.93
C ASN A 683 -22.99 -36.66 -3.05
N GLY A 684 -23.48 -37.76 -3.64
CA GLY A 684 -23.65 -39.03 -2.91
C GLY A 684 -22.34 -39.61 -2.40
N LEU A 685 -21.22 -39.44 -3.11
CA LEU A 685 -19.90 -39.90 -2.68
C LEU A 685 -19.41 -39.10 -1.47
N LEU A 686 -19.62 -37.78 -1.47
CA LEU A 686 -19.25 -36.92 -0.34
C LEU A 686 -20.01 -37.31 0.93
N ASP A 687 -21.30 -37.63 0.81
CA ASP A 687 -22.12 -38.06 1.94
C ASP A 687 -21.69 -39.44 2.46
N VAL A 688 -21.28 -40.35 1.56
CA VAL A 688 -20.69 -41.64 1.94
C VAL A 688 -19.37 -41.44 2.69
N SER A 689 -18.43 -40.65 2.17
CA SER A 689 -17.15 -40.38 2.85
C SER A 689 -17.35 -39.69 4.21
N ARG A 690 -18.36 -38.80 4.34
CA ARG A 690 -18.74 -38.20 5.63
C ARG A 690 -19.27 -39.21 6.64
N ARG A 691 -20.09 -40.16 6.21
CA ARG A 691 -20.57 -41.26 7.08
C ARG A 691 -19.41 -42.16 7.50
N ILE A 692 -18.51 -42.52 6.58
CA ILE A 692 -17.35 -43.36 6.93
C ILE A 692 -16.46 -42.62 7.94
N ARG A 693 -16.27 -41.31 7.78
CA ARG A 693 -15.56 -40.48 8.77
C ARG A 693 -16.23 -40.54 10.16
N GLU A 694 -17.56 -40.47 10.22
CA GLU A 694 -18.31 -40.59 11.49
C GLU A 694 -18.13 -41.98 12.11
N THR A 695 -18.27 -43.05 11.33
CA THR A 695 -18.04 -44.42 11.80
C THR A 695 -16.60 -44.64 12.28
N LEU A 696 -15.59 -44.10 11.59
CA LEU A 696 -14.19 -44.20 12.06
C LEU A 696 -13.96 -43.45 13.37
N LEU A 697 -14.62 -42.31 13.58
CA LEU A 697 -14.52 -41.59 14.86
C LEU A 697 -15.16 -42.38 16.00
N GLU A 698 -16.29 -43.05 15.75
CA GLU A 698 -16.91 -43.97 16.70
C GLU A 698 -16.00 -45.16 17.02
N GLU A 699 -15.42 -45.81 15.99
CA GLU A 699 -14.48 -46.93 16.16
C GLU A 699 -13.23 -46.54 16.96
N VAL A 700 -12.66 -45.36 16.70
CA VAL A 700 -11.51 -44.83 17.46
C VAL A 700 -11.91 -44.57 18.91
N SER A 701 -13.09 -43.98 19.14
CA SER A 701 -13.59 -43.72 20.50
C SER A 701 -13.83 -45.02 21.28
N GLU A 702 -14.38 -46.05 20.64
CA GLU A 702 -14.55 -47.37 21.24
C GLU A 702 -13.21 -48.04 21.57
N LEU A 703 -12.23 -47.94 20.68
CA LEU A 703 -10.89 -48.50 20.91
C LEU A 703 -10.19 -47.81 22.09
N VAL A 704 -10.31 -46.49 22.18
CA VAL A 704 -9.79 -45.72 23.32
C VAL A 704 -10.47 -46.15 24.63
N ALA A 705 -11.79 -46.37 24.60
CA ALA A 705 -12.52 -46.86 25.77
C ALA A 705 -12.06 -48.26 26.21
N LYS A 706 -11.92 -49.20 25.27
CA LYS A 706 -11.40 -50.56 25.53
C LYS A 706 -10.00 -50.55 26.12
N LEU A 707 -9.09 -49.77 25.53
CA LEU A 707 -7.72 -49.63 26.02
C LEU A 707 -7.68 -48.95 27.40
N SER A 708 -8.63 -48.05 27.70
CA SER A 708 -8.77 -47.44 29.03
C SER A 708 -9.20 -48.46 30.08
N GLU A 709 -10.09 -49.40 29.72
CA GLU A 709 -10.54 -50.48 30.60
C GLU A 709 -9.44 -51.52 30.84
N GLU A 710 -8.72 -51.96 29.79
CA GLU A 710 -7.68 -52.99 29.89
C GLU A 710 -6.46 -52.56 30.70
N LEU A 711 -6.11 -51.27 30.65
CA LEU A 711 -4.91 -50.74 31.30
C LEU A 711 -5.16 -50.19 32.71
N GLU A 712 -6.43 -50.18 33.19
CA GLU A 712 -6.86 -49.56 34.47
C GLU A 712 -6.37 -48.09 34.64
N ILE A 713 -6.10 -47.40 33.54
CA ILE A 713 -5.62 -46.02 33.50
C ILE A 713 -6.74 -45.16 32.91
N PHE A 714 -6.98 -44.00 33.52
CA PHE A 714 -7.94 -43.01 33.02
C PHE A 714 -7.41 -42.40 31.72
N MET A 715 -7.79 -42.98 30.57
CA MET A 715 -7.44 -42.46 29.26
C MET A 715 -8.50 -41.46 28.81
N GLU A 716 -8.31 -40.21 29.22
CA GLU A 716 -9.14 -39.11 28.72
C GLU A 716 -8.70 -38.76 27.30
N TYR A 717 -9.65 -38.78 26.36
CA TYR A 717 -9.46 -38.23 25.04
C TYR A 717 -9.44 -36.70 25.11
N ARG A 718 -8.29 -36.13 25.50
CA ARG A 718 -8.08 -34.67 25.56
C ARG A 718 -6.69 -34.26 25.10
N VAL A 719 -6.67 -33.27 24.20
CA VAL A 719 -5.49 -32.49 23.83
C VAL A 719 -4.93 -31.75 25.05
N LYS A 720 -3.63 -31.88 25.27
CA LYS A 720 -2.92 -31.64 26.53
C LYS A 720 -2.96 -30.23 27.14
N LYS A 721 -2.89 -30.22 28.49
CA LYS A 721 -2.15 -29.24 29.31
C LYS A 721 -1.01 -29.97 30.06
N ARG A 722 0.26 -29.67 29.73
CA ARG A 722 1.54 -29.73 30.50
C ARG A 722 1.87 -30.87 31.52
N LYS A 723 1.04 -31.88 31.77
CA LYS A 723 1.29 -32.91 32.82
C LYS A 723 0.98 -34.37 32.47
N THR A 724 0.66 -34.70 31.22
CA THR A 724 0.37 -36.09 30.79
C THR A 724 1.45 -36.64 29.83
N ILE A 725 1.50 -37.94 29.58
CA ILE A 725 2.37 -38.59 28.58
C ILE A 725 1.47 -39.03 27.42
N GLU A 726 1.84 -38.74 26.18
CA GLU A 726 1.09 -39.19 24.99
C GLU A 726 1.68 -40.51 24.50
N CYS A 727 0.83 -41.51 24.29
CA CYS A 727 1.19 -42.80 23.75
C CYS A 727 0.24 -43.16 22.59
N THR A 728 0.77 -43.78 21.54
CA THR A 728 -0.01 -44.25 20.39
C THR A 728 0.24 -45.74 20.18
N THR A 729 -0.80 -46.48 19.79
CA THR A 729 -0.69 -47.91 19.44
C THR A 729 -0.64 -48.08 17.93
N ILE A 730 -0.10 -49.20 17.46
CA ILE A 730 -0.05 -49.54 16.02
C ILE A 730 -1.46 -49.57 15.42
N GLU A 731 -2.47 -49.96 16.20
CA GLU A 731 -3.87 -50.00 15.77
C GLU A 731 -4.46 -48.59 15.61
N LEU A 732 -4.21 -47.69 16.57
CA LEU A 732 -4.57 -46.27 16.48
C LEU A 732 -3.84 -45.58 15.31
N MET A 733 -2.58 -45.92 15.05
CA MET A 733 -1.85 -45.39 13.88
C MET A 733 -2.49 -45.81 12.56
N LYS A 734 -2.95 -47.07 12.44
CA LYS A 734 -3.65 -47.55 11.23
C LYS A 734 -4.99 -46.84 11.03
N GLN A 735 -5.78 -46.68 12.09
CA GLN A 735 -7.04 -45.93 12.04
C GLN A 735 -6.81 -44.44 11.72
N SER A 736 -5.75 -43.83 12.27
CA SER A 736 -5.36 -42.46 11.98
C SER A 736 -4.97 -42.25 10.51
N SER A 737 -4.18 -43.16 9.93
CA SER A 737 -3.87 -43.13 8.49
C SER A 737 -5.14 -43.21 7.65
N ARG A 738 -6.04 -44.14 7.97
CA ARG A 738 -7.31 -44.33 7.24
C ARG A 738 -8.24 -43.12 7.37
N TYR A 739 -8.26 -42.49 8.53
CA TYR A 739 -8.98 -41.24 8.77
C TYR A 739 -8.42 -40.10 7.91
N ASN A 740 -7.09 -39.96 7.85
CA ASN A 740 -6.43 -38.95 7.02
C ASN A 740 -6.71 -39.15 5.52
N ASP A 741 -6.75 -40.41 5.05
CA ASP A 741 -7.10 -40.72 3.66
C ASP A 741 -8.53 -40.24 3.33
N ILE A 742 -9.50 -40.53 4.20
CA ILE A 742 -10.90 -40.11 4.00
C ILE A 742 -11.05 -38.60 4.11
N VAL A 743 -10.35 -37.95 5.04
CA VAL A 743 -10.33 -36.48 5.12
C VAL A 743 -9.77 -35.91 3.82
N SER A 744 -8.69 -36.46 3.28
CA SER A 744 -8.13 -36.02 1.99
C SER A 744 -9.13 -36.19 0.83
N GLU A 745 -9.89 -37.29 0.81
CA GLU A 745 -10.94 -37.56 -0.17
C GLU A 745 -12.08 -36.53 -0.08
N ILE A 746 -12.62 -36.30 1.13
CA ILE A 746 -13.66 -35.29 1.40
C ILE A 746 -13.19 -33.92 0.89
N THR A 747 -11.93 -33.57 1.13
CA THR A 747 -11.41 -32.26 0.75
C THR A 747 -11.25 -32.12 -0.76
N THR A 748 -10.85 -33.19 -1.44
CA THR A 748 -10.78 -33.22 -2.90
C THR A 748 -12.18 -33.09 -3.52
N LEU A 749 -13.15 -33.84 -3.02
CA LEU A 749 -14.55 -33.77 -3.48
C LEU A 749 -15.17 -32.39 -3.23
N ASN A 750 -15.00 -31.82 -2.04
CA ASN A 750 -15.46 -30.46 -1.75
C ASN A 750 -14.83 -29.44 -2.71
N SER A 751 -13.53 -29.56 -2.98
CA SER A 751 -12.83 -28.66 -3.89
C SER A 751 -13.41 -28.67 -5.30
N THR A 752 -13.80 -29.84 -5.81
CA THR A 752 -14.46 -29.91 -7.13
C THR A 752 -15.80 -29.19 -7.15
N ILE A 753 -16.63 -29.37 -6.12
CA ILE A 753 -17.94 -28.71 -6.01
C ILE A 753 -17.78 -27.19 -5.86
N ILE A 754 -16.87 -26.77 -4.97
CA ILE A 754 -16.56 -25.35 -4.75
C ILE A 754 -16.04 -24.73 -6.03
N HIS A 755 -15.20 -25.43 -6.77
CA HIS A 755 -14.69 -24.96 -8.05
C HIS A 755 -15.81 -24.70 -9.08
N ASP A 756 -16.75 -25.63 -9.20
CA ASP A 756 -17.90 -25.48 -10.10
C ASP A 756 -18.79 -24.30 -9.66
N MET A 757 -18.97 -24.10 -8.35
CA MET A 757 -19.64 -22.91 -7.82
C MET A 757 -18.89 -21.62 -8.16
N TYR A 758 -17.57 -21.57 -7.97
CA TYR A 758 -16.73 -20.42 -8.30
C TYR A 758 -16.89 -20.02 -9.77
N THR A 759 -16.86 -21.00 -10.69
CA THR A 759 -17.08 -20.73 -12.12
C THR A 759 -18.48 -20.20 -12.42
N SER A 760 -19.49 -20.68 -11.70
CA SER A 760 -20.86 -20.18 -11.81
C SER A 760 -20.98 -18.74 -11.30
N ILE A 761 -20.36 -18.43 -10.16
CA ILE A 761 -20.34 -17.08 -9.55
C ILE A 761 -19.62 -16.08 -10.45
N ASN A 762 -18.53 -16.48 -11.13
CA ASN A 762 -17.77 -15.61 -12.02
C ASN A 762 -18.60 -15.00 -13.17
N SER A 763 -19.69 -15.65 -13.58
CA SER A 763 -20.61 -15.08 -14.57
C SER A 763 -21.41 -13.87 -14.06
N TYR A 764 -21.55 -13.73 -12.73
CA TYR A 764 -22.31 -12.67 -12.07
C TYR A 764 -21.45 -11.52 -11.52
N THR A 765 -20.11 -11.57 -11.69
CA THR A 765 -19.16 -10.56 -11.21
C THR A 765 -19.53 -9.11 -11.56
N PRO A 766 -20.01 -8.77 -12.78
CA PRO A 766 -20.38 -7.39 -13.11
C PRO A 766 -21.48 -6.82 -12.20
N ILE A 767 -22.45 -7.66 -11.83
CA ILE A 767 -23.59 -7.26 -10.99
C ILE A 767 -23.14 -7.12 -9.54
N LEU A 768 -22.30 -8.04 -9.08
CA LEU A 768 -21.69 -7.98 -7.76
C LEU A 768 -20.88 -6.69 -7.55
N LEU A 769 -20.14 -6.23 -8.56
CA LEU A 769 -19.46 -4.94 -8.53
C LEU A 769 -20.43 -3.76 -8.45
N MET A 770 -21.53 -3.78 -9.21
CA MET A 770 -22.56 -2.74 -9.12
C MET A 770 -23.20 -2.71 -7.73
N VAL A 771 -23.46 -3.86 -7.12
CA VAL A 771 -23.97 -3.96 -5.74
C VAL A 771 -22.96 -3.36 -4.75
N SER A 772 -21.66 -3.61 -4.93
CA SER A 772 -20.61 -3.01 -4.10
C SER A 772 -20.52 -1.48 -4.24
N GLU A 773 -20.61 -0.96 -5.47
CA GLU A 773 -20.68 0.49 -5.72
C GLU A 773 -21.93 1.11 -5.06
N ALA A 774 -23.08 0.43 -5.12
CA ALA A 774 -24.33 0.87 -4.49
C ALA A 774 -24.25 0.85 -2.96
N ILE A 775 -23.70 -0.22 -2.36
CA ILE A 775 -23.46 -0.33 -0.91
C ILE A 775 -22.48 0.75 -0.44
N GLY A 776 -21.41 1.02 -1.19
CA GLY A 776 -20.46 2.08 -0.87
C GLY A 776 -21.10 3.46 -0.92
N THR A 777 -21.96 3.72 -1.90
CA THR A 777 -22.72 4.98 -2.00
C THR A 777 -23.69 5.13 -0.83
N LEU A 778 -24.40 4.07 -0.47
CA LEU A 778 -25.30 4.05 0.68
C LEU A 778 -24.55 4.31 1.99
N ASP A 779 -23.40 3.67 2.20
CA ASP A 779 -22.56 3.85 3.39
C ASP A 779 -22.05 5.30 3.52
N LEU A 780 -21.67 5.93 2.40
CA LEU A 780 -21.32 7.37 2.38
C LEU A 780 -22.50 8.24 2.86
N LEU A 781 -23.69 8.04 2.30
CA LEU A 781 -24.89 8.80 2.65
C LEU A 781 -25.27 8.58 4.12
N CYS A 782 -25.22 7.32 4.58
CA CYS A 782 -25.44 6.98 5.99
C CYS A 782 -24.37 7.56 6.91
N SER A 783 -23.12 7.69 6.46
CA SER A 783 -22.04 8.34 7.21
C SER A 783 -22.34 9.82 7.43
N PHE A 784 -22.76 10.54 6.37
CA PHE A 784 -23.16 11.95 6.50
C PHE A 784 -24.39 12.10 7.39
N ALA A 785 -25.44 11.32 7.17
CA ALA A 785 -26.66 11.38 7.97
C ALA A 785 -26.41 11.07 9.46
N TYR A 786 -25.58 10.06 9.76
CA TYR A 786 -25.19 9.74 11.12
C TYR A 786 -24.38 10.86 11.78
N PHE A 787 -23.40 11.40 11.06
CA PHE A 787 -22.57 12.51 11.55
C PHE A 787 -23.41 13.75 11.88
N THR A 788 -24.34 14.13 11.00
CA THR A 788 -25.26 15.24 11.24
C THR A 788 -26.25 14.96 12.36
N SER A 789 -26.71 13.70 12.50
CA SER A 789 -27.65 13.31 13.56
C SER A 789 -27.03 13.39 14.96
N LEU A 790 -25.70 13.30 15.09
CA LEU A 790 -25.01 13.49 16.37
C LEU A 790 -25.00 14.96 16.81
N GLN A 791 -25.14 15.91 15.88
CA GLN A 791 -24.96 17.35 16.10
C GLN A 791 -26.10 18.17 15.47
N LYS A 792 -27.36 17.71 15.62
CA LYS A 792 -28.55 18.27 14.94
C LYS A 792 -28.72 19.79 15.09
N ASP A 793 -28.37 20.36 16.23
CA ASP A 793 -28.59 21.79 16.51
C ASP A 793 -27.53 22.71 15.88
N SER A 794 -26.46 22.17 15.28
CA SER A 794 -25.33 22.95 14.76
C SER A 794 -25.12 22.85 13.25
N TYR A 795 -25.85 21.97 12.55
CA TYR A 795 -25.65 21.68 11.13
C TYR A 795 -26.87 22.06 10.31
N THR A 796 -26.62 22.71 9.17
CA THR A 796 -27.67 23.15 8.25
C THR A 796 -27.39 22.63 6.84
N CYS A 797 -28.45 22.27 6.12
CA CYS A 797 -28.37 21.93 4.71
C CYS A 797 -28.09 23.20 3.88
N PRO A 798 -27.01 23.25 3.09
CA PRO A 798 -26.68 24.45 2.32
C PRO A 798 -27.62 24.65 1.12
N GLU A 799 -28.04 25.89 0.90
CA GLU A 799 -28.75 26.30 -0.33
C GLU A 799 -27.75 26.74 -1.41
N PHE A 800 -27.91 26.26 -2.64
CA PHE A 800 -27.03 26.67 -3.74
C PHE A 800 -27.56 27.92 -4.45
N ALA A 801 -26.71 28.93 -4.60
CA ALA A 801 -27.01 30.19 -5.30
C ALA A 801 -25.73 30.80 -5.91
N LYS A 802 -25.86 31.93 -6.63
CA LYS A 802 -24.70 32.65 -7.17
C LYS A 802 -23.88 33.41 -6.13
N GLU A 803 -24.49 33.68 -4.97
CA GLU A 803 -23.88 34.41 -3.86
C GLU A 803 -23.55 33.46 -2.72
N VAL A 804 -22.51 33.78 -1.94
CA VAL A 804 -22.15 33.02 -0.74
C VAL A 804 -22.51 33.83 0.49
N THR A 805 -23.36 33.29 1.35
CA THR A 805 -23.70 33.86 2.66
C THR A 805 -23.72 32.75 3.69
N ILE A 806 -22.79 32.81 4.65
CA ILE A 806 -22.66 31.84 5.72
C ILE A 806 -22.74 32.59 7.05
N MET A 807 -23.72 32.26 7.87
CA MET A 807 -23.97 32.89 9.15
C MET A 807 -23.57 31.96 10.29
N ARG A 808 -22.79 32.50 11.23
CA ARG A 808 -22.33 31.84 12.45
C ARG A 808 -21.77 30.44 12.18
N SER A 809 -20.86 30.36 11.23
CA SER A 809 -20.16 29.12 10.93
C SER A 809 -19.10 28.78 11.96
N LEU A 810 -18.92 27.49 12.20
CA LEU A 810 -17.88 26.93 13.06
C LEU A 810 -16.86 26.19 12.19
N HIS A 811 -15.62 26.13 12.65
CA HIS A 811 -14.63 25.28 12.02
C HIS A 811 -14.99 23.81 12.30
N PRO A 812 -15.20 22.94 11.29
CA PRO A 812 -15.69 21.58 11.50
C PRO A 812 -14.89 20.79 12.55
N ILE A 813 -13.55 20.74 12.39
CA ILE A 813 -12.66 19.96 13.26
C ILE A 813 -12.50 20.58 14.66
N LEU A 814 -12.11 21.86 14.75
CA LEU A 814 -11.82 22.53 16.02
C LEU A 814 -13.06 22.94 16.81
N GLY A 815 -14.16 23.26 16.11
CA GLY A 815 -15.43 23.70 16.68
C GLY A 815 -16.28 22.54 17.19
N GLY A 816 -16.24 21.37 16.54
CA GLY A 816 -17.02 20.19 16.96
C GLY A 816 -16.64 19.66 18.34
N ASN A 817 -15.41 19.87 18.79
CA ASN A 817 -14.88 19.36 20.07
C ASN A 817 -14.83 20.40 21.19
N ASN A 818 -14.98 21.69 20.88
CA ASN A 818 -14.78 22.79 21.83
C ASN A 818 -16.04 23.65 21.95
N SER A 819 -16.70 23.60 23.10
CA SER A 819 -17.88 24.43 23.42
C SER A 819 -17.60 25.94 23.43
N ASN A 820 -16.33 26.36 23.55
CA ASN A 820 -15.92 27.76 23.59
C ASN A 820 -15.48 28.31 22.21
N PHE A 821 -15.72 27.59 21.11
CA PHE A 821 -15.32 28.06 19.78
C PHE A 821 -16.20 29.23 19.30
N VAL A 822 -15.57 30.28 18.78
CA VAL A 822 -16.28 31.50 18.33
C VAL A 822 -16.75 31.33 16.89
N ALA A 823 -18.07 31.48 16.67
CA ALA A 823 -18.68 31.39 15.35
C ALA A 823 -18.43 32.67 14.53
N ASN A 824 -18.14 32.51 13.24
CA ASN A 824 -17.83 33.61 12.33
C ASN A 824 -18.75 33.63 11.09
N ASN A 825 -19.00 34.83 10.58
CA ASN A 825 -19.77 35.05 9.36
C ASN A 825 -18.86 35.14 8.14
N TYR A 826 -19.39 34.80 6.97
CA TYR A 826 -18.73 35.01 5.68
C TYR A 826 -19.78 35.40 4.63
N SER A 827 -19.52 36.44 3.85
CA SER A 827 -20.43 36.90 2.81
C SER A 827 -19.68 37.37 1.56
N CYS A 828 -19.92 36.73 0.42
CA CYS A 828 -19.32 37.05 -0.86
C CYS A 828 -20.40 37.27 -1.92
N ASN A 829 -20.46 38.51 -2.42
CA ASN A 829 -21.27 38.93 -3.55
C ASN A 829 -20.37 39.18 -4.75
N HIS A 830 -20.80 38.70 -5.92
CA HIS A 830 -20.01 38.74 -7.16
C HIS A 830 -19.58 40.15 -7.57
N GLU A 831 -20.37 41.18 -7.26
CA GLU A 831 -20.08 42.56 -7.66
C GLU A 831 -19.33 43.36 -6.60
N LEU A 832 -19.60 43.08 -5.31
CA LEU A 832 -19.23 43.98 -4.20
C LEU A 832 -18.20 43.40 -3.24
N SER A 833 -18.08 42.07 -3.11
CA SER A 833 -17.22 41.46 -2.09
C SER A 833 -16.49 40.20 -2.53
N ARG A 834 -16.00 40.18 -3.78
CA ARG A 834 -15.15 39.07 -4.28
C ARG A 834 -13.88 38.88 -3.50
N ILE A 835 -13.30 39.97 -2.98
CA ILE A 835 -11.97 39.92 -2.36
C ILE A 835 -12.03 40.41 -0.93
N HIS A 836 -11.60 39.53 -0.02
CA HIS A 836 -11.53 39.80 1.40
C HIS A 836 -10.08 39.93 1.84
N VAL A 837 -9.69 41.14 2.26
CA VAL A 837 -8.35 41.40 2.82
C VAL A 837 -8.46 41.41 4.33
N ILE A 838 -7.98 40.34 4.96
CA ILE A 838 -8.06 40.11 6.40
C ILE A 838 -6.74 40.51 7.06
N THR A 839 -6.81 41.45 7.98
CA THR A 839 -5.68 41.87 8.81
C THR A 839 -5.84 41.40 10.25
N GLY A 840 -4.76 41.27 11.00
CA GLY A 840 -4.85 40.87 12.40
C GLY A 840 -3.53 40.42 12.99
N ALA A 841 -3.51 40.32 14.31
CA ALA A 841 -2.39 39.79 15.07
C ALA A 841 -2.01 38.36 14.67
N ASN A 842 -0.76 37.96 14.93
CA ASN A 842 -0.41 36.53 14.92
C ASN A 842 -1.21 35.82 16.01
N MET A 843 -1.59 34.57 15.76
CA MET A 843 -2.45 33.76 16.66
C MET A 843 -3.90 34.24 16.80
N SER A 844 -4.35 35.26 16.07
CA SER A 844 -5.74 35.73 16.13
C SER A 844 -6.74 34.82 15.40
N GLY A 845 -6.32 33.68 14.87
CA GLY A 845 -7.17 32.74 14.13
C GLY A 845 -7.31 32.98 12.62
N LYS A 846 -6.44 33.79 11.99
CA LYS A 846 -6.52 34.10 10.54
C LYS A 846 -6.47 32.85 9.65
N SER A 847 -5.44 32.01 9.81
CA SER A 847 -5.28 30.78 9.03
C SER A 847 -6.38 29.76 9.32
N VAL A 848 -6.87 29.70 10.58
CA VAL A 848 -8.01 28.86 10.98
C VAL A 848 -9.28 29.28 10.24
N TYR A 849 -9.52 30.59 10.11
CA TYR A 849 -10.67 31.12 9.37
C TYR A 849 -10.60 30.80 7.87
N LEU A 850 -9.42 30.90 7.25
CA LEU A 850 -9.23 30.48 5.85
C LEU A 850 -9.58 29.00 5.65
N ARG A 851 -9.02 28.12 6.50
CA ARG A 851 -9.29 26.68 6.45
C ARG A 851 -10.76 26.35 6.67
N GLN A 852 -11.40 27.04 7.61
CA GLN A 852 -12.84 26.89 7.88
C GLN A 852 -13.67 27.10 6.61
N ILE A 853 -13.45 28.18 5.86
CA ILE A 853 -14.21 28.45 4.64
C ILE A 853 -13.97 27.36 3.58
N ALA A 854 -12.72 26.95 3.39
CA ALA A 854 -12.37 25.84 2.48
C ALA A 854 -13.15 24.56 2.83
N TYR A 855 -13.17 24.17 4.10
CA TYR A 855 -13.86 22.96 4.54
C TYR A 855 -15.38 23.06 4.33
N LEU A 856 -15.98 24.22 4.60
CA LEU A 856 -17.42 24.42 4.39
C LEU A 856 -17.80 24.26 2.91
N VAL A 857 -16.99 24.81 2.00
CA VAL A 857 -17.21 24.69 0.54
C VAL A 857 -17.08 23.24 0.09
N ILE A 858 -16.03 22.54 0.53
CA ILE A 858 -15.81 21.12 0.21
C ILE A 858 -16.98 20.27 0.74
N MET A 859 -17.38 20.45 2.00
CA MET A 859 -18.48 19.71 2.61
C MET A 859 -19.81 19.94 1.89
N ALA A 860 -20.12 21.18 1.53
CA ALA A 860 -21.32 21.52 0.77
C ALA A 860 -21.32 20.85 -0.62
N GLN A 861 -20.23 20.97 -1.38
CA GLN A 861 -20.11 20.37 -2.72
C GLN A 861 -20.01 18.83 -2.71
N MET A 862 -19.68 18.21 -1.58
CA MET A 862 -19.80 16.76 -1.38
C MET A 862 -21.26 16.31 -1.22
N GLY A 863 -22.16 17.22 -0.83
CA GLY A 863 -23.56 16.94 -0.46
C GLY A 863 -23.76 16.71 1.04
N CYS A 864 -22.78 17.04 1.89
CA CYS A 864 -22.87 16.96 3.34
C CYS A 864 -23.43 18.28 3.91
N PHE A 865 -24.04 18.23 5.10
CA PHE A 865 -24.50 19.44 5.78
C PHE A 865 -23.31 20.16 6.40
N VAL A 866 -23.44 21.47 6.59
CA VAL A 866 -22.35 22.33 7.05
C VAL A 866 -22.62 22.87 8.46
N PRO A 867 -21.58 23.02 9.32
CA PRO A 867 -21.74 23.56 10.67
C PRO A 867 -21.93 25.08 10.64
N ALA A 868 -23.16 25.51 10.41
CA ALA A 868 -23.58 26.91 10.35
C ALA A 868 -25.06 27.04 10.72
N GLU A 869 -25.46 28.21 11.21
CA GLU A 869 -26.87 28.53 11.48
C GLU A 869 -27.65 28.74 10.17
N TYR A 870 -27.00 29.33 9.17
CA TYR A 870 -27.54 29.49 7.81
C TYR A 870 -26.41 29.45 6.80
N ALA A 871 -26.59 28.74 5.70
CA ALA A 871 -25.60 28.62 4.64
C ALA A 871 -26.28 28.68 3.27
N ARG A 872 -25.92 29.70 2.50
CA ARG A 872 -26.15 29.81 1.06
C ARG A 872 -24.78 29.84 0.38
N MET A 873 -24.54 28.95 -0.56
CA MET A 873 -23.20 28.74 -1.13
C MET A 873 -23.24 28.70 -2.65
N ARG A 874 -22.16 29.18 -3.26
CA ARG A 874 -21.89 29.05 -4.68
C ARG A 874 -21.08 27.78 -4.90
N ILE A 875 -21.30 27.15 -6.06
CA ILE A 875 -20.47 26.04 -6.53
C ILE A 875 -19.21 26.62 -7.15
N PHE A 876 -18.04 26.25 -6.62
CA PHE A 876 -16.74 26.64 -7.15
C PHE A 876 -16.15 25.50 -7.99
N ASN A 877 -15.52 25.86 -9.11
CA ASN A 877 -14.90 24.88 -10.03
C ASN A 877 -13.48 24.53 -9.62
N SER A 878 -12.81 25.39 -8.86
CA SER A 878 -11.43 25.17 -8.41
C SER A 878 -11.20 25.80 -7.04
N LEU A 879 -10.37 25.12 -6.24
CA LEU A 879 -9.90 25.58 -4.93
C LEU A 879 -8.39 25.63 -4.94
N TYR A 880 -7.86 26.81 -4.67
CA TYR A 880 -6.45 27.04 -4.48
C TYR A 880 -6.19 27.58 -3.08
N SER A 881 -5.21 27.01 -2.41
CA SER A 881 -4.72 27.48 -1.13
C SER A 881 -3.22 27.63 -1.18
N ARG A 882 -2.76 28.74 -0.62
CA ARG A 882 -1.37 28.98 -0.26
C ARG A 882 -1.36 29.36 1.21
N ILE A 883 -1.29 28.37 2.09
CA ILE A 883 -1.14 28.59 3.53
C ILE A 883 0.29 28.25 3.89
N SER A 884 1.06 29.22 4.38
CA SER A 884 2.48 29.05 4.69
C SER A 884 2.67 27.99 5.78
N SER A 885 2.96 26.75 5.38
CA SER A 885 3.48 25.70 6.26
C SER A 885 5.01 25.67 6.17
N ASP A 886 5.70 25.73 7.30
CA ASP A 886 7.17 25.71 7.40
C ASP A 886 7.76 24.33 7.06
N ASN A 887 7.46 23.79 5.88
CA ASN A 887 8.11 22.59 5.37
C ASN A 887 9.42 22.99 4.69
N VAL A 888 10.52 22.67 5.37
CA VAL A 888 11.88 22.89 4.90
C VAL A 888 12.19 21.85 3.82
N ASP A 889 11.83 22.12 2.58
CA ASP A 889 12.41 21.40 1.45
C ASP A 889 13.88 21.83 1.33
N ILE A 890 14.78 20.87 1.55
CA ILE A 890 16.23 21.09 1.76
C ILE A 890 16.92 21.76 0.56
N ASN A 891 16.28 21.77 -0.62
CA ASN A 891 16.92 22.14 -1.90
C ASN A 891 16.37 23.40 -2.60
N ALA A 892 15.40 24.14 -2.03
CA ALA A 892 14.82 25.34 -2.66
C ALA A 892 14.66 26.53 -1.69
N SER A 893 14.84 27.75 -2.21
CA SER A 893 14.52 28.98 -1.44
C SER A 893 13.02 29.05 -1.15
N SER A 894 12.65 29.35 0.10
CA SER A 894 11.25 29.51 0.53
C SER A 894 10.47 30.49 -0.35
N PHE A 895 11.11 31.60 -0.75
CA PHE A 895 10.52 32.58 -1.64
C PHE A 895 10.34 32.05 -3.07
N SER A 896 11.31 31.30 -3.60
CA SER A 896 11.18 30.71 -4.94
C SER A 896 10.05 29.68 -5.00
N LYS A 897 9.88 28.89 -3.94
CA LYS A 897 8.76 27.95 -3.80
C LYS A 897 7.43 28.69 -3.73
N GLU A 898 7.34 29.73 -2.90
CA GLU A 898 6.17 30.59 -2.79
C GLU A 898 5.75 31.20 -4.14
N MET A 899 6.71 31.70 -4.92
CA MET A 899 6.44 32.27 -6.25
C MET A 899 6.02 31.19 -7.27
N SER A 900 6.60 29.99 -7.20
CA SER A 900 6.27 28.90 -8.11
C SER A 900 4.84 28.39 -7.87
N GLU A 901 4.45 28.20 -6.61
CA GLU A 901 3.08 27.81 -6.23
C GLU A 901 2.07 28.90 -6.62
N THR A 902 2.41 30.18 -6.40
CA THR A 902 1.52 31.29 -6.79
C THR A 902 1.38 31.41 -8.31
N ALA A 903 2.41 31.05 -9.08
CA ALA A 903 2.33 31.05 -10.54
C ALA A 903 1.31 30.02 -11.07
N VAL A 904 1.19 28.86 -10.42
CA VAL A 904 0.16 27.86 -10.76
C VAL A 904 -1.24 28.45 -10.53
N ILE A 905 -1.46 29.07 -9.37
CA ILE A 905 -2.74 29.72 -9.02
C ILE A 905 -3.08 30.81 -10.05
N LEU A 906 -2.11 31.64 -10.43
CA LEU A 906 -2.35 32.71 -11.41
C LEU A 906 -2.66 32.16 -12.80
N ASN A 907 -1.99 31.11 -13.26
CA ASN A 907 -2.21 30.59 -14.62
C ASN A 907 -3.56 29.87 -14.76
N ASP A 908 -4.02 29.21 -13.70
CA ASP A 908 -5.18 28.30 -13.78
C ASP A 908 -6.46 28.88 -13.14
N SER A 909 -6.38 30.06 -12.52
CA SER A 909 -7.54 30.71 -11.89
C SER A 909 -8.47 31.41 -12.89
N ASP A 910 -9.76 31.34 -12.59
CA ASP A 910 -10.90 31.91 -13.31
C ASP A 910 -11.93 32.55 -12.34
N GLY A 911 -13.03 33.07 -12.87
CA GLY A 911 -14.10 33.68 -12.07
C GLY A 911 -14.91 32.71 -11.20
N ASP A 912 -14.73 31.40 -11.38
CA ASP A 912 -15.34 30.32 -10.59
C ASP A 912 -14.35 29.72 -9.56
N SER A 913 -13.15 30.31 -9.43
CA SER A 913 -12.09 29.88 -8.52
C SER A 913 -12.23 30.51 -7.13
N LEU A 914 -12.07 29.69 -6.08
CA LEU A 914 -11.86 30.15 -4.71
C LEU A 914 -10.36 30.08 -4.37
N ILE A 915 -9.78 31.22 -4.02
CA ILE A 915 -8.34 31.34 -3.75
C ILE A 915 -8.13 31.81 -2.31
N LEU A 916 -7.39 31.02 -1.54
CA LEU A 916 -7.01 31.29 -0.16
C LEU A 916 -5.53 31.61 -0.09
N ILE A 917 -5.17 32.80 0.38
CA ILE A 917 -3.78 33.26 0.45
C ILE A 917 -3.47 33.65 1.87
N ASP A 918 -2.59 32.90 2.53
CA ASP A 918 -2.06 33.26 3.84
C ASP A 918 -0.73 33.97 3.66
N GLU A 919 -0.68 35.25 3.99
CA GLU A 919 0.58 35.88 4.37
C GLU A 919 1.65 36.02 3.26
N LEU A 920 1.23 36.19 1.99
CA LEU A 920 2.08 36.28 0.80
C LEU A 920 3.12 37.43 0.82
N GLY A 921 4.34 37.14 0.34
CA GLY A 921 5.44 38.08 0.13
C GLY A 921 6.41 38.20 1.30
N ARG A 922 6.50 37.18 2.17
CA ARG A 922 7.33 37.23 3.40
C ARG A 922 8.78 36.89 3.23
N GLY A 923 9.12 36.04 2.27
CA GLY A 923 10.48 35.54 2.09
C GLY A 923 11.46 36.56 1.48
N SER A 924 11.04 37.81 1.27
CA SER A 924 11.82 38.84 0.55
C SER A 924 11.84 40.19 1.30
N SER A 925 12.44 41.21 0.69
CA SER A 925 12.44 42.56 1.22
C SER A 925 10.99 43.07 1.40
N LEU A 926 10.74 43.89 2.43
CA LEU A 926 9.38 44.41 2.70
C LEU A 926 8.81 45.18 1.50
N THR A 927 9.65 45.90 0.74
CA THR A 927 9.25 46.67 -0.43
C THR A 927 8.92 45.78 -1.62
N ASP A 928 9.73 44.76 -1.88
CA ASP A 928 9.53 43.85 -3.01
C ASP A 928 8.36 42.90 -2.73
N GLY A 929 8.31 42.34 -1.52
CA GLY A 929 7.21 41.50 -1.05
C GLY A 929 5.86 42.21 -1.10
N PHE A 930 5.81 43.47 -0.63
CA PHE A 930 4.62 44.31 -0.76
C PHE A 930 4.22 44.53 -2.23
N SER A 931 5.18 44.90 -3.08
CA SER A 931 4.92 45.25 -4.48
C SER A 931 4.42 44.06 -5.28
N ILE A 932 5.02 42.88 -5.05
CA ILE A 932 4.63 41.62 -5.69
C ILE A 932 3.25 41.19 -5.20
N CYS A 933 3.01 41.20 -3.88
CA CYS A 933 1.71 40.83 -3.30
C CYS A 933 0.58 41.73 -3.84
N LEU A 934 0.82 43.04 -3.91
CA LEU A 934 -0.14 43.96 -4.49
C LEU A 934 -0.41 43.63 -5.97
N ALA A 935 0.64 43.45 -6.78
CA ALA A 935 0.49 43.12 -8.20
C ALA A 935 -0.31 41.83 -8.44
N ILE A 936 -0.05 40.79 -7.63
CA ILE A 936 -0.76 39.50 -7.68
C ILE A 936 -2.25 39.69 -7.35
N LEU A 937 -2.57 40.42 -6.28
CA LEU A 937 -3.96 40.70 -5.91
C LEU A 937 -4.67 41.54 -6.99
N GLU A 938 -3.98 42.47 -7.65
CA GLU A 938 -4.54 43.24 -8.77
C GLU A 938 -4.83 42.37 -10.00
N ASP A 939 -3.97 41.41 -10.31
CA ASP A 939 -4.20 40.45 -11.40
C ASP A 939 -5.43 39.56 -11.11
N LEU A 940 -5.54 39.04 -9.88
CA LEU A 940 -6.69 38.24 -9.46
C LEU A 940 -8.01 39.03 -9.47
N ILE A 941 -7.97 40.33 -9.16
CA ILE A 941 -9.13 41.23 -9.35
C ILE A 941 -9.58 41.25 -10.81
N CYS A 942 -8.63 41.34 -11.75
CA CYS A 942 -8.91 41.40 -13.17
C CYS A 942 -9.48 40.08 -13.72
N LYS A 943 -9.11 38.95 -13.11
CA LYS A 943 -9.60 37.60 -13.43
C LYS A 943 -10.97 37.27 -12.83
N GLU A 944 -11.55 38.18 -12.05
CA GLU A 944 -12.86 38.00 -11.40
C GLU A 944 -12.92 36.88 -10.36
N ALA A 945 -11.78 36.35 -9.91
CA ALA A 945 -11.69 35.27 -8.94
C ALA A 945 -12.15 35.70 -7.54
N THR A 946 -12.66 34.75 -6.75
CA THR A 946 -13.00 34.97 -5.35
C THR A 946 -11.75 34.73 -4.49
N VAL A 947 -11.26 35.77 -3.80
CA VAL A 947 -9.99 35.70 -3.05
C VAL A 947 -10.19 36.04 -1.59
N ILE A 948 -9.69 35.22 -0.69
CA ILE A 948 -9.59 35.50 0.74
C ILE A 948 -8.11 35.53 1.09
N THR A 949 -7.59 36.72 1.36
CA THR A 949 -6.18 36.92 1.64
C THR A 949 -5.97 37.46 3.05
N THR A 950 -5.03 36.88 3.78
CA THR A 950 -4.53 37.44 5.03
C THR A 950 -3.22 38.16 4.75
N THR A 951 -3.00 39.30 5.41
CA THR A 951 -1.75 40.04 5.22
C THR A 951 -1.31 40.78 6.48
N HIS A 952 0.01 40.85 6.68
CA HIS A 952 0.63 41.76 7.64
C HIS A 952 0.82 43.16 7.08
N PHE A 953 0.76 43.32 5.76
CA PHE A 953 0.90 44.61 5.10
C PHE A 953 -0.41 45.40 5.24
N ARG A 954 -0.46 46.24 6.26
CA ARG A 954 -1.60 47.14 6.52
C ARG A 954 -1.89 48.06 5.34
N ASP A 955 -0.84 48.45 4.62
CA ASP A 955 -0.94 49.35 3.48
C ASP A 955 -1.68 48.70 2.29
N ILE A 956 -1.64 47.36 2.13
CA ILE A 956 -2.38 46.66 1.08
C ILE A 956 -3.89 46.84 1.28
N ALA A 957 -4.36 46.66 2.53
CA ALA A 957 -5.76 46.90 2.88
C ALA A 957 -6.15 48.37 2.60
N GLN A 958 -5.23 49.33 2.78
CA GLN A 958 -5.52 50.73 2.48
C GLN A 958 -5.60 51.04 0.98
N VAL A 959 -4.68 50.48 0.18
CA VAL A 959 -4.62 50.70 -1.26
C VAL A 959 -5.83 50.06 -1.96
N LEU A 960 -6.15 48.82 -1.59
CA LEU A 960 -7.21 48.04 -2.22
C LEU A 960 -8.61 48.42 -1.76
N ALA A 961 -8.78 49.04 -0.58
CA ALA A 961 -10.08 49.52 -0.09
C ALA A 961 -10.77 50.53 -1.04
N ASN A 962 -10.03 51.13 -1.97
CA ASN A 962 -10.62 52.03 -2.97
C ASN A 962 -11.32 51.28 -4.13
N LYS A 963 -11.15 49.96 -4.24
CA LYS A 963 -11.80 49.13 -5.26
C LYS A 963 -13.14 48.62 -4.73
N SER A 964 -14.20 48.74 -5.54
CA SER A 964 -15.57 48.41 -5.15
C SER A 964 -15.80 46.94 -4.80
N CYS A 965 -14.97 46.04 -5.32
CA CYS A 965 -15.07 44.60 -5.10
C CYS A 965 -14.24 44.08 -3.90
N VAL A 966 -13.57 44.98 -3.16
CA VAL A 966 -12.67 44.63 -2.06
C VAL A 966 -13.29 45.01 -0.72
N VAL A 967 -13.40 44.02 0.16
CA VAL A 967 -13.81 44.18 1.55
C VAL A 967 -12.60 44.01 2.45
N THR A 968 -12.33 45.03 3.27
CA THR A 968 -11.30 44.93 4.32
C THR A 968 -11.94 44.46 5.62
N ALA A 969 -11.36 43.45 6.24
CA ALA A 969 -11.78 42.92 7.53
C ALA A 969 -10.58 42.72 8.45
N HIS A 970 -10.84 42.53 9.74
CA HIS A 970 -9.80 42.18 10.70
C HIS A 970 -10.29 41.22 11.77
N MET A 971 -9.37 40.39 12.27
CA MET A 971 -9.62 39.58 13.45
C MET A 971 -9.53 40.45 14.71
N GLN A 972 -10.58 40.44 15.51
CA GLN A 972 -10.71 41.31 16.67
C GLN A 972 -9.76 40.92 17.80
N THR A 973 -9.04 41.92 18.29
CA THR A 973 -8.10 41.81 19.40
C THR A 973 -8.42 42.91 20.40
N VAL A 974 -8.65 42.57 21.66
CA VAL A 974 -9.01 43.52 22.72
C VAL A 974 -7.89 43.55 23.76
N GLU A 975 -7.57 44.74 24.23
CA GLU A 975 -6.61 44.94 25.32
C GLU A 975 -7.39 45.10 26.63
N THR A 976 -7.31 44.11 27.52
CA THR A 976 -8.01 44.11 28.81
C THR A 976 -6.96 43.96 29.92
N ASN A 977 -6.89 44.91 30.87
CA ASN A 977 -5.95 44.88 32.01
C ASN A 977 -4.47 44.72 31.62
N GLY A 978 -4.04 45.29 30.50
CA GLY A 978 -2.67 45.12 30.01
C GLY A 978 -2.37 43.72 29.48
N GLN A 979 -3.39 42.90 29.20
CA GLN A 979 -3.28 41.65 28.45
C GLN A 979 -3.98 41.76 27.10
N LEU A 980 -3.33 41.24 26.05
CA LEU A 980 -3.89 41.15 24.71
C LEU A 980 -4.73 39.88 24.61
N GLU A 981 -6.04 40.04 24.58
CA GLU A 981 -7.00 38.94 24.44
C GLU A 981 -7.45 38.81 22.98
N MET A 982 -7.30 37.61 22.43
CA MET A 982 -7.80 37.26 21.10
C MET A 982 -9.28 36.91 21.19
N LYS A 983 -10.15 37.68 20.55
CA LYS A 983 -11.61 37.39 20.53
C LYS A 983 -12.00 36.39 19.45
N TYR A 984 -11.10 36.09 18.50
CA TYR A 984 -11.31 35.16 17.38
C TYR A 984 -12.54 35.46 16.50
N ASN A 985 -13.06 36.69 16.58
CA ASN A 985 -14.20 37.17 15.82
C ASN A 985 -13.74 38.04 14.65
N LEU A 986 -14.28 37.82 13.46
CA LEU A 986 -14.02 38.63 12.27
C LEU A 986 -14.94 39.85 12.25
N VAL A 987 -14.35 41.04 12.17
CA VAL A 987 -15.08 42.32 12.11
C VAL A 987 -14.69 43.06 10.82
N LEU A 988 -15.70 43.63 10.14
CA LEU A 988 -15.48 44.45 8.95
C LEU A 988 -14.80 45.77 9.31
N GLY A 989 -13.95 46.26 8.41
CA GLY A 989 -13.17 47.48 8.60
C GLY A 989 -11.76 47.21 9.14
N ARG A 990 -11.13 48.28 9.67
CA ARG A 990 -9.72 48.28 10.07
C ARG A 990 -9.57 48.11 11.57
N ASN A 991 -8.48 47.46 11.98
CA ASN A 991 -8.08 47.40 13.39
C ASN A 991 -7.25 48.64 13.75
N ASP A 992 -7.65 49.36 14.80
CA ASP A 992 -6.98 50.59 15.25
C ASP A 992 -5.68 50.32 16.04
N ILE A 993 -5.41 49.08 16.46
CA ILE A 993 -4.26 48.76 17.30
C ILE A 993 -2.94 48.82 16.49
N VAL A 994 -2.10 49.79 16.83
CA VAL A 994 -0.78 50.01 16.19
C VAL A 994 0.34 49.38 17.00
N GLY A 995 1.19 48.56 16.36
CA GLY A 995 2.35 47.96 16.99
C GLY A 995 2.06 46.71 17.83
N TYR A 996 1.13 45.87 17.37
CA TYR A 996 0.73 44.63 18.03
C TYR A 996 1.93 43.77 18.49
N GLY A 997 2.95 43.56 17.64
CA GLY A 997 4.10 42.71 18.01
C GLY A 997 4.89 43.23 19.21
N ILE A 998 5.08 44.55 19.31
CA ILE A 998 5.79 45.17 20.45
C ILE A 998 4.91 45.14 21.70
N ARG A 999 3.60 45.36 21.56
CA ARG A 999 2.66 45.22 22.67
C ARG A 999 2.57 43.77 23.16
N PHE A 1000 2.59 42.79 22.26
CA PHE A 1000 2.62 41.37 22.62
C PHE A 1000 3.89 41.02 23.38
N ALA A 1001 5.05 41.50 22.92
CA ALA A 1001 6.31 41.35 23.65
C ALA A 1001 6.23 41.94 25.07
N GLU A 1002 5.64 43.13 25.21
CA GLU A 1002 5.41 43.79 26.50
C GLU A 1002 4.50 42.99 27.44
N VAL A 1003 3.38 42.48 26.92
CA VAL A 1003 2.42 41.68 27.69
C VAL A 1003 2.97 40.30 28.07
N SER A 1004 3.79 39.71 27.19
CA SER A 1004 4.32 38.35 27.38
C SER A 1004 5.40 38.25 28.46
N ASN A 1005 6.02 39.37 28.87
CA ASN A 1005 7.18 39.42 29.78
C ASN A 1005 8.35 38.49 29.37
N LEU A 1006 8.41 38.04 28.10
CA LEU A 1006 9.47 37.16 27.60
C LEU A 1006 10.76 37.93 27.28
N LEU A 1007 10.67 39.26 27.12
CA LEU A 1007 11.79 40.13 26.76
C LEU A 1007 12.03 41.19 27.86
N PRO A 1008 13.28 41.65 28.05
CA PRO A 1008 13.60 42.71 29.01
C PRO A 1008 12.84 44.02 28.71
N GLN A 1009 12.36 44.70 29.76
CA GLN A 1009 11.59 45.95 29.63
C GLN A 1009 12.40 47.06 28.92
N GLU A 1010 13.69 47.20 29.21
CA GLU A 1010 14.58 48.16 28.54
C GLU A 1010 14.63 47.94 27.02
N LEU A 1011 14.69 46.69 26.56
CA LEU A 1011 14.69 46.34 25.14
C LEU A 1011 13.34 46.67 24.46
N ILE A 1012 12.23 46.52 25.19
CA ILE A 1012 10.89 46.86 24.69
C ILE A 1012 10.75 48.38 24.54
N GLU A 1013 11.26 49.15 25.50
CA GLU A 1013 11.29 50.62 25.43
C GLU A 1013 12.13 51.09 24.24
N ASP A 1014 13.33 50.54 24.05
CA ASP A 1014 14.18 50.82 22.89
C ASP A 1014 13.47 50.46 21.58
N SER A 1015 12.80 49.31 21.53
CA SER A 1015 12.03 48.86 20.37
C SER A 1015 10.87 49.81 20.05
N LYS A 1016 10.20 50.37 21.07
CA LYS A 1016 9.15 51.40 20.90
C LYS A 1016 9.73 52.69 20.33
N VAL A 1017 10.91 53.12 20.81
CA VAL A 1017 11.62 54.30 20.28
C VAL A 1017 11.97 54.09 18.81
N VAL A 1018 12.57 52.95 18.45
CA VAL A 1018 12.91 52.60 17.06
C VAL A 1018 11.65 52.52 16.19
N ALA A 1019 10.58 51.90 16.66
CA ALA A 1019 9.32 51.84 15.92
C ALA A 1019 8.70 53.23 15.70
N ASN A 1020 8.78 54.13 16.69
CA ASN A 1020 8.35 55.51 16.55
C ASN A 1020 9.25 56.30 15.59
N ILE A 1021 10.56 56.04 15.60
CA ILE A 1021 11.51 56.58 14.61
C ILE A 1021 11.15 56.06 13.20
N LEU A 1022 10.80 54.79 13.02
CA LEU A 1022 10.40 54.24 11.72
C LEU A 1022 9.01 54.73 11.26
N ARG A 1023 8.11 55.05 12.19
CA ARG A 1023 6.80 55.67 11.88
C ARG A 1023 6.92 57.16 11.57
N SER A 1024 7.82 57.86 12.26
CA SER A 1024 8.08 59.30 12.08
C SER A 1024 9.00 59.57 10.89
N ARG A 1025 10.00 58.69 10.66
CA ARG A 1025 10.56 58.38 9.34
C ARG A 1025 9.51 57.63 8.53
N LYS A 1026 8.33 58.24 8.31
CA LYS A 1026 7.73 58.06 6.99
C LYS A 1026 8.89 58.31 6.02
N PRO A 1027 9.25 57.35 5.17
CA PRO A 1027 10.26 57.65 4.18
C PRO A 1027 9.75 58.90 3.46
N VAL A 1028 10.67 59.79 3.13
CA VAL A 1028 10.50 60.69 1.98
C VAL A 1028 10.48 59.84 0.70
N HIS A 1029 9.60 58.83 0.68
CA HIS A 1029 9.09 58.09 -0.47
C HIS A 1029 7.58 58.32 -0.51
N GLY A 1030 7.21 59.60 -0.40
CA GLY A 1030 6.45 60.15 -1.48
C GLY A 1030 7.36 60.20 -2.71
N ASP A 1031 7.63 59.06 -3.33
CA ASP A 1031 7.89 59.10 -4.75
C ASP A 1031 6.56 59.60 -5.31
N LYS A 1032 6.54 60.90 -5.64
CA LYS A 1032 5.54 61.44 -6.56
C LYS A 1032 5.43 60.48 -7.74
N GLU A 1033 6.52 59.83 -8.15
CA GLU A 1033 6.59 58.75 -9.13
C GLU A 1033 5.86 57.45 -8.79
N LEU A 1034 5.84 56.95 -7.55
CA LEU A 1034 5.10 55.72 -7.17
C LEU A 1034 3.61 56.01 -7.02
N LYS A 1035 3.25 57.17 -6.45
CA LYS A 1035 1.86 57.66 -6.50
C LYS A 1035 1.43 58.03 -7.92
N LEU A 1036 2.34 58.56 -8.75
CA LEU A 1036 2.10 58.77 -10.18
C LEU A 1036 2.02 57.44 -10.90
N LEU A 1037 2.83 56.43 -10.59
CA LEU A 1037 2.82 55.10 -11.20
C LEU A 1037 1.54 54.39 -10.83
N SER A 1038 1.09 54.44 -9.57
CA SER A 1038 -0.23 53.95 -9.18
C SER A 1038 -1.34 54.76 -9.85
N ARG A 1039 -1.24 56.09 -9.98
CA ARG A 1039 -2.22 56.91 -10.74
C ARG A 1039 -2.19 56.67 -12.25
N ARG A 1040 -1.02 56.41 -12.82
CA ARG A 1040 -0.76 56.23 -14.26
C ARG A 1040 -1.12 54.81 -14.65
N ARG A 1041 -0.84 53.82 -13.81
CA ARG A 1041 -1.38 52.45 -13.90
C ARG A 1041 -2.90 52.45 -13.71
N LYS A 1042 -3.43 53.22 -12.75
CA LYS A 1042 -4.89 53.44 -12.61
C LYS A 1042 -5.50 54.04 -13.88
N LEU A 1043 -4.89 55.08 -14.45
CA LEU A 1043 -5.33 55.68 -15.71
C LEU A 1043 -5.21 54.70 -16.87
N VAL A 1044 -4.11 53.96 -17.00
CA VAL A 1044 -3.92 52.94 -18.05
C VAL A 1044 -4.94 51.81 -17.93
N LEU A 1045 -5.26 51.37 -16.72
CA LEU A 1045 -6.30 50.38 -16.46
C LEU A 1045 -7.70 50.93 -16.74
N GLU A 1046 -8.03 52.14 -16.29
CA GLU A 1046 -9.28 52.81 -16.64
C GLU A 1046 -9.42 52.98 -18.16
N LEU A 1047 -8.32 53.27 -18.87
CA LEU A 1047 -8.28 53.37 -20.33
C LEU A 1047 -8.40 51.99 -21.01
N TYR A 1048 -7.76 50.95 -20.46
CA TYR A 1048 -7.90 49.57 -20.93
C TYR A 1048 -9.33 49.04 -20.77
N PHE A 1049 -9.94 49.24 -19.60
CA PHE A 1049 -11.33 48.88 -19.35
C PHE A 1049 -12.29 49.72 -20.19
N ALA A 1050 -12.04 51.02 -20.38
CA ALA A 1050 -12.85 51.87 -21.25
C ALA A 1050 -12.75 51.47 -22.73
N LEU A 1051 -11.56 51.07 -23.22
CA LEU A 1051 -11.36 50.59 -24.58
C LEU A 1051 -12.00 49.23 -24.83
N ASN A 1052 -11.96 48.32 -23.86
CA ASN A 1052 -12.60 47.00 -23.95
C ASN A 1052 -14.14 47.06 -23.75
N TYR A 1053 -14.69 48.20 -23.31
CA TYR A 1053 -16.12 48.45 -23.19
C TYR A 1053 -16.70 49.34 -24.31
N ILE A 1054 -15.94 49.66 -25.36
CA ILE A 1054 -16.51 50.25 -26.57
C ILE A 1054 -17.15 49.11 -27.37
N PRO A 1055 -18.49 49.03 -27.49
CA PRO A 1055 -19.11 48.04 -28.36
C PRO A 1055 -18.69 48.31 -29.81
N ASN A 1056 -18.22 47.27 -30.51
CA ASN A 1056 -18.13 47.29 -31.98
C ASN A 1056 -19.51 47.43 -32.61
#